data_AF-A0AAD4IA05-F1
#
_entry.id   AF-A0AAD4IA05-F1
#
_cell.length_a   1.000
_cell.length_b   1.000
_cell.length_c   1.000
_cell.angle_alpha   90.00
_cell.angle_beta   90.00
_cell.angle_gamma   90.00
#
_symmetry.space_group_name_H-M   'P 1'
#
loop_
_entity.id
_entity.type
_entity.pdbx_description
1 polymer ?
#
loop_
_entity_poly.entity_id
_entity_poly.type
_entity_poly.pdbx_seq_one_letter_code
_entity_poly.pdbx_strand_id
1 'polypeptide(L)'
;MATTAESRPVSVSQYHHYVPRFLLRRFSTPSPTTRKHNKKRNSKQPDDDVVNAVDLARDTAEFVTLPVRRMFGQVDMYKDDSAFSETDQHRIERKLSAIEGDASRIVAKVVDAHKAGKEEVSLSRHEKDLLRKFIFVMKYRSPIFYQRFNHQKAEDYDSDDRASFLAYMRERGFQRPLDVWFDNLLKIIDKPMDPSGKWTEDLSNHIYPGDAEWLFRNIRSMYLSFVIPSDGSEEFLLTNNAFGIYEGPADYSIDPSTGKQTISAYTEFHVISVVSPHLVMILRHNLLPEPLEDQRESVRDQKKVLLALYMQAHGDPDNATSLLQDLPVNKARNSYTIVHNGRLELAQGESGVPTAKDNFHFTLFRLGSRHVQTINLIMLDQAHTSSYIVFKSKVALRAALDFYLDFPTRTRGTYSLKTITERPDDPMLLSLRKLEKIAYTLGSSVKAKYHIDPLVEIKDAPPAHEAPASDEEASLDEIVSQVLRTATTDFLAKSLADNIFALLMTVLMEVLTRLQMTVLSAHTLDLLLTTDDWLCFPDMVGSAVQKADTRGLSERTKGLVDVELGIWRQGWMYLVRRALQIPGVDLDHSVEVMRENLRRQCTPPHPHLASALASAVRREISRSPGVATVPRPGHGKDIQAAPEMSKQRLRHSFDDVDHTVQNNGSVNNLALFAFFVVVLMCFCLAVLAWRLICLARSLVVGTWHLTVLVWNYFG
;
A
#
# COMPACT_ATOMS: atom_id res chain seq x y z
N MET A 1 29.46 -54.90 -25.91
CA MET A 1 29.19 -53.49 -26.20
C MET A 1 28.69 -52.85 -24.91
N ALA A 2 29.59 -52.19 -24.18
CA ALA A 2 29.23 -51.45 -22.96
C ALA A 2 29.06 -49.98 -23.36
N THR A 3 27.84 -49.48 -23.27
CA THR A 3 27.50 -48.08 -23.50
C THR A 3 28.06 -47.25 -22.36
N THR A 4 29.11 -46.48 -22.66
CA THR A 4 29.63 -45.42 -21.81
C THR A 4 28.55 -44.36 -21.64
N ALA A 5 28.00 -44.26 -20.43
CA ALA A 5 27.13 -43.14 -20.06
C ALA A 5 27.96 -41.86 -20.11
N GLU A 6 27.72 -41.02 -21.12
CA GLU A 6 28.22 -39.65 -21.14
C GLU A 6 27.72 -38.92 -19.90
N SER A 7 28.63 -38.62 -18.99
CA SER A 7 28.39 -37.72 -17.87
C SER A 7 27.95 -36.36 -18.45
N ARG A 8 26.70 -35.96 -18.21
CA ARG A 8 26.24 -34.59 -18.48
C ARG A 8 27.24 -33.61 -17.86
N PRO A 9 27.69 -32.56 -18.59
CA PRO A 9 28.57 -31.56 -18.03
C PRO A 9 27.89 -30.95 -16.80
N VAL A 10 28.58 -30.97 -15.66
CA VAL A 10 28.12 -30.33 -14.42
C VAL A 10 27.98 -28.84 -14.73
N SER A 11 26.75 -28.32 -14.70
CA SER A 11 26.49 -26.90 -14.91
C SER A 11 27.23 -26.10 -13.84
N VAL A 12 28.03 -25.13 -14.27
CA VAL A 12 28.85 -24.30 -13.38
C VAL A 12 27.90 -23.46 -12.54
N SER A 13 27.98 -23.63 -11.22
CA SER A 13 27.20 -22.85 -10.26
C SER A 13 27.46 -21.35 -10.42
N GLN A 14 26.40 -20.54 -10.50
CA GLN A 14 26.45 -19.11 -10.78
C GLN A 14 25.99 -18.30 -9.57
N TYR A 15 26.77 -17.27 -9.21
CA TYR A 15 26.43 -16.34 -8.13
C TYR A 15 25.60 -15.17 -8.68
N HIS A 16 24.35 -15.07 -8.25
CA HIS A 16 23.37 -14.08 -8.71
C HIS A 16 23.22 -12.97 -7.70
N HIS A 17 23.54 -11.73 -8.10
CA HIS A 17 23.43 -10.58 -7.22
C HIS A 17 22.00 -10.04 -7.19
N TYR A 18 21.37 -10.00 -6.01
CA TYR A 18 20.08 -9.32 -5.85
C TYR A 18 20.27 -7.81 -5.62
N VAL A 19 21.41 -7.38 -5.04
CA VAL A 19 21.86 -5.97 -5.11
C VAL A 19 22.87 -5.80 -6.24
N PRO A 20 22.59 -5.00 -7.28
CA PRO A 20 23.47 -4.88 -8.43
C PRO A 20 24.90 -4.47 -8.11
N ARG A 21 25.87 -5.14 -8.75
CA ARG A 21 27.31 -4.89 -8.56
C ARG A 21 27.72 -3.45 -8.82
N PHE A 22 27.06 -2.76 -9.77
CA PHE A 22 27.39 -1.37 -10.08
C PHE A 22 27.15 -0.44 -8.87
N LEU A 23 26.20 -0.77 -7.99
CA LEU A 23 25.96 -0.03 -6.75
C LEU A 23 26.99 -0.37 -5.69
N LEU A 24 27.26 -1.66 -5.48
CA LEU A 24 28.31 -2.12 -4.57
C LEU A 24 29.68 -1.49 -4.86
N ARG A 25 30.03 -1.34 -6.14
CA ARG A 25 31.27 -0.67 -6.56
C ARG A 25 31.36 0.80 -6.15
N ARG A 26 30.25 1.46 -5.80
CA ARG A 26 30.27 2.84 -5.28
C ARG A 26 30.63 2.91 -3.80
N PHE A 27 30.55 1.78 -3.09
CA PHE A 27 30.99 1.61 -1.71
C PHE A 27 32.41 1.02 -1.61
N SER A 28 32.95 0.52 -2.72
CA SER A 28 34.19 -0.24 -2.70
C SER A 28 35.44 0.63 -2.76
N THR A 29 36.55 0.04 -2.32
CA THR A 29 37.91 0.55 -2.50
C THR A 29 38.72 -0.46 -3.32
N PRO A 30 39.72 -0.01 -4.11
CA PRO A 30 40.64 -0.93 -4.79
C PRO A 30 41.35 -1.86 -3.80
N SER A 31 41.54 -3.12 -4.18
CA SER A 31 42.20 -4.12 -3.32
C SER A 31 43.65 -3.71 -2.97
N PRO A 32 44.13 -3.91 -1.71
CA PRO A 32 45.47 -3.52 -1.26
C PRO A 32 46.64 -4.18 -2.01
N THR A 33 46.41 -5.31 -2.69
CA THR A 33 47.43 -6.05 -3.47
C THR A 33 48.01 -5.25 -4.64
N THR A 34 47.38 -4.12 -4.98
CA THR A 34 47.68 -3.33 -6.18
C THR A 34 48.86 -2.35 -6.07
N ARG A 35 49.42 -2.08 -4.87
CA ARG A 35 50.46 -1.02 -4.73
C ARG A 35 51.90 -1.49 -4.81
N LYS A 36 52.18 -2.80 -4.90
CA LYS A 36 53.54 -3.32 -5.00
C LYS A 36 53.60 -4.51 -5.95
N HIS A 37 53.58 -4.29 -7.26
CA HIS A 37 54.56 -4.94 -8.14
C HIS A 37 54.51 -4.37 -9.55
N ASN A 38 55.70 -3.94 -9.97
CA ASN A 38 56.04 -3.54 -11.34
C ASN A 38 55.60 -4.57 -12.38
N LYS A 39 55.20 -4.03 -13.54
CA LYS A 39 55.39 -4.54 -14.92
C LYS A 39 55.66 -6.04 -15.08
N LYS A 40 54.78 -6.66 -15.86
CA LYS A 40 54.83 -7.98 -16.53
C LYS A 40 54.11 -9.12 -15.79
N ARG A 41 52.81 -9.27 -16.08
CA ARG A 41 52.26 -10.54 -16.58
C ARG A 41 50.82 -10.38 -17.08
N ASN A 42 50.56 -10.99 -18.24
CA ASN A 42 49.28 -11.09 -18.93
C ASN A 42 48.27 -11.98 -18.17
N SER A 43 47.80 -11.58 -16.99
CA SER A 43 46.60 -12.20 -16.38
C SER A 43 45.42 -11.25 -16.48
N LYS A 44 44.50 -11.53 -17.40
CA LYS A 44 43.21 -10.84 -17.61
C LYS A 44 42.18 -11.15 -16.50
N GLN A 45 42.58 -11.21 -15.22
CA GLN A 45 41.60 -11.13 -14.15
C GLN A 45 41.69 -9.72 -13.55
N PRO A 46 40.65 -8.89 -13.73
CA PRO A 46 40.56 -7.65 -12.96
C PRO A 46 40.48 -8.04 -11.48
N ASP A 47 41.44 -7.55 -10.70
CA ASP A 47 41.40 -7.62 -9.24
C ASP A 47 40.03 -7.10 -8.76
N ASP A 48 39.33 -7.90 -7.94
CA ASP A 48 38.00 -7.52 -7.47
C ASP A 48 38.11 -6.40 -6.42
N ASP A 49 37.42 -5.29 -6.68
CA ASP A 49 37.18 -4.24 -5.69
C ASP A 49 36.59 -4.85 -4.40
N VAL A 50 36.94 -4.27 -3.25
CA VAL A 50 36.49 -4.74 -1.94
C VAL A 50 35.61 -3.71 -1.24
N VAL A 51 34.60 -4.16 -0.51
CA VAL A 51 33.75 -3.31 0.33
C VAL A 51 34.03 -3.58 1.81
N ASN A 52 33.89 -2.53 2.64
CA ASN A 52 33.89 -2.70 4.08
C ASN A 52 32.46 -3.02 4.54
N ALA A 53 32.35 -4.00 5.44
CA ALA A 53 31.06 -4.40 5.99
C ALA A 53 31.19 -4.80 7.46
N VAL A 54 30.06 -4.81 8.14
CA VAL A 54 29.85 -5.51 9.39
C VAL A 54 29.21 -6.86 9.05
N ASP A 55 29.83 -7.96 9.45
CA ASP A 55 29.23 -9.31 9.39
C ASP A 55 28.34 -9.50 10.62
N LEU A 56 27.04 -9.68 10.40
CA LEU A 56 26.02 -9.95 11.41
C LEU A 56 25.56 -11.41 11.40
N ALA A 57 25.98 -12.21 10.42
CA ALA A 57 25.55 -13.60 10.28
C ALA A 57 26.14 -14.51 11.37
N ARG A 58 27.29 -14.14 11.92
CA ARG A 58 27.96 -14.87 13.00
C ARG A 58 27.38 -14.50 14.36
N ASP A 59 27.62 -15.34 15.36
CA ASP A 59 27.23 -15.06 16.76
C ASP A 59 27.85 -13.76 17.28
N THR A 60 29.07 -13.49 16.84
CA THR A 60 29.78 -12.24 17.14
C THR A 60 29.88 -11.37 15.90
N ALA A 61 29.38 -10.14 16.00
CA ALA A 61 29.51 -9.17 14.92
C ALA A 61 30.94 -8.67 14.79
N GLU A 62 31.44 -8.60 13.55
CA GLU A 62 32.83 -8.28 13.23
C GLU A 62 32.93 -7.37 12.00
N PHE A 63 33.99 -6.55 11.95
CA PHE A 63 34.35 -5.83 10.74
C PHE A 63 35.02 -6.76 9.75
N VAL A 64 34.52 -6.78 8.52
CA VAL A 64 35.06 -7.58 7.43
C VAL A 64 35.28 -6.72 6.18
N THR A 65 36.23 -7.15 5.36
CA THR A 65 36.45 -6.59 4.02
C THR A 65 36.25 -7.70 3.01
N LEU A 66 35.26 -7.56 2.13
CA LEU A 66 34.81 -8.62 1.23
C LEU A 66 34.84 -8.18 -0.23
N PRO A 67 35.20 -9.07 -1.18
CA PRO A 67 35.13 -8.76 -2.60
C PRO A 67 33.69 -8.45 -3.03
N VAL A 68 33.50 -7.45 -3.90
CA VAL A 68 32.18 -7.08 -4.46
C VAL A 68 31.44 -8.29 -5.03
N ARG A 69 32.16 -9.20 -5.71
CA ARG A 69 31.58 -10.43 -6.30
C ARG A 69 30.97 -11.42 -5.30
N ARG A 70 31.21 -11.28 -4.00
CA ARG A 70 30.66 -12.15 -2.94
C ARG A 70 29.62 -11.47 -2.06
N MET A 71 29.22 -10.25 -2.41
CA MET A 71 28.29 -9.45 -1.63
C MET A 71 26.90 -9.43 -2.24
N PHE A 72 25.90 -9.57 -1.37
CA PHE A 72 24.47 -9.44 -1.69
C PHE A 72 24.03 -10.20 -2.94
N GLY A 73 24.38 -11.48 -2.97
CA GLY A 73 23.90 -12.43 -3.95
C GLY A 73 23.64 -13.81 -3.36
N GLN A 74 23.08 -14.67 -4.19
CA GLN A 74 22.75 -16.05 -3.87
C GLN A 74 23.23 -16.95 -5.00
N VAL A 75 23.77 -18.09 -4.62
CA VAL A 75 24.17 -19.12 -5.58
C VAL A 75 22.93 -19.72 -6.22
N ASP A 76 22.92 -19.79 -7.56
CA ASP A 76 21.93 -20.52 -8.35
C ASP A 76 20.48 -20.11 -8.08
N MET A 77 20.25 -18.83 -7.74
CA MET A 77 18.93 -18.26 -7.44
C MET A 77 17.86 -18.52 -8.51
N TYR A 78 18.25 -18.45 -9.79
CA TYR A 78 17.32 -18.72 -10.91
C TYR A 78 17.47 -20.11 -11.50
N LYS A 79 18.31 -20.96 -10.89
CA LYS A 79 18.52 -22.31 -11.38
C LYS A 79 17.40 -23.21 -10.90
N ASP A 80 16.74 -23.83 -11.86
CA ASP A 80 15.70 -24.82 -11.60
C ASP A 80 15.76 -25.90 -12.67
N ASP A 81 16.52 -26.94 -12.38
CA ASP A 81 16.75 -28.07 -13.27
C ASP A 81 15.52 -28.98 -13.40
N SER A 82 14.45 -28.74 -12.63
CA SER A 82 13.24 -29.56 -12.64
C SER A 82 12.25 -29.18 -13.74
N ALA A 83 12.23 -27.91 -14.17
CA ALA A 83 11.32 -27.47 -15.24
C ALA A 83 11.86 -26.36 -16.15
N PHE A 84 12.90 -25.61 -15.77
CA PHE A 84 13.47 -24.59 -16.65
C PHE A 84 14.63 -25.14 -17.46
N SER A 85 14.57 -24.88 -18.77
CA SER A 85 15.73 -25.12 -19.61
C SER A 85 16.85 -24.14 -19.25
N GLU A 86 18.09 -24.48 -19.57
CA GLU A 86 19.21 -23.55 -19.45
C GLU A 86 18.93 -22.23 -20.20
N THR A 87 18.19 -22.31 -21.31
CA THR A 87 17.78 -21.14 -22.10
C THR A 87 16.85 -20.19 -21.33
N ASP A 88 15.94 -20.72 -20.51
CA ASP A 88 15.01 -19.94 -19.71
C ASP A 88 15.73 -19.24 -18.55
N GLN A 89 16.63 -19.96 -17.90
CA GLN A 89 17.50 -19.41 -16.85
C GLN A 89 18.41 -18.29 -17.41
N HIS A 90 19.02 -18.51 -18.58
CA HIS A 90 19.79 -17.47 -19.28
C HIS A 90 18.92 -16.31 -19.79
N ARG A 91 17.62 -16.53 -20.02
CA ARG A 91 16.70 -15.47 -20.47
C ARG A 91 16.45 -14.46 -19.34
N ILE A 92 16.11 -14.90 -18.14
CA ILE A 92 15.89 -14.00 -17.00
C ILE A 92 17.16 -13.20 -16.68
N GLU A 93 18.32 -13.86 -16.67
CA GLU A 93 19.61 -13.23 -16.40
C GLU A 93 19.94 -12.15 -17.43
N ARG A 94 19.75 -12.43 -18.72
CA ARG A 94 19.96 -11.43 -19.78
C ARG A 94 19.04 -10.22 -19.62
N LYS A 95 17.78 -10.45 -19.26
CA LYS A 95 16.78 -9.38 -19.07
C LYS A 95 17.11 -8.52 -17.84
N LEU A 96 17.47 -9.14 -16.74
CA LEU A 96 17.93 -8.46 -15.52
C LEU A 96 19.22 -7.67 -15.78
N SER A 97 20.19 -8.27 -16.49
CA SER A 97 21.44 -7.60 -16.84
C SER A 97 21.21 -6.37 -17.73
N ALA A 98 20.25 -6.44 -18.66
CA ALA A 98 19.90 -5.31 -19.52
C ALA A 98 19.31 -4.13 -18.70
N ILE A 99 18.30 -4.39 -17.86
CA ILE A 99 17.70 -3.33 -17.03
C ILE A 99 18.69 -2.76 -16.01
N GLU A 100 19.55 -3.59 -15.42
CA GLU A 100 20.65 -3.13 -14.55
C GLU A 100 21.66 -2.26 -15.32
N GLY A 101 22.01 -2.67 -16.54
CA GLY A 101 22.93 -1.94 -17.40
C GLY A 101 22.39 -0.56 -17.78
N ASP A 102 21.09 -0.47 -18.08
CA ASP A 102 20.43 0.78 -18.44
C ASP A 102 20.27 1.70 -17.22
N ALA A 103 19.81 1.16 -16.09
CA ALA A 103 19.72 1.91 -14.83
C ALA A 103 21.10 2.41 -14.37
N SER A 104 22.16 1.61 -14.52
CA SER A 104 23.54 1.99 -14.17
C SER A 104 24.01 3.24 -14.91
N ARG A 105 23.67 3.37 -16.21
CA ARG A 105 24.03 4.56 -17.01
C ARG A 105 23.30 5.81 -16.51
N ILE A 106 22.02 5.68 -16.16
CA ILE A 106 21.23 6.81 -15.65
C ILE A 106 21.73 7.20 -14.25
N VAL A 107 21.97 6.23 -13.35
CA VAL A 107 22.52 6.51 -12.02
C VAL A 107 23.91 7.13 -12.12
N ALA A 108 24.76 6.71 -13.07
CA ALA A 108 26.05 7.36 -13.33
C ALA A 108 25.87 8.83 -13.72
N LYS A 109 24.95 9.14 -14.63
CA LYS A 109 24.59 10.52 -15.02
C LYS A 109 24.19 11.37 -13.82
N VAL A 110 23.38 10.85 -12.88
CA VAL A 110 22.98 11.57 -11.65
C VAL A 110 24.18 11.78 -10.71
N VAL A 111 25.00 10.74 -10.50
CA VAL A 111 26.20 10.83 -9.66
C VAL A 111 27.22 11.81 -10.23
N ASP A 112 27.42 11.83 -11.55
CA ASP A 112 28.36 12.73 -12.20
C ASP A 112 27.86 14.18 -12.15
N ALA A 113 26.54 14.40 -12.25
CA ALA A 113 25.95 15.73 -12.00
C ALA A 113 26.23 16.20 -10.57
N HIS A 114 26.03 15.33 -9.57
CA HIS A 114 26.36 15.63 -8.17
C HIS A 114 27.84 15.97 -7.97
N LYS A 115 28.75 15.14 -8.50
CA LYS A 115 30.21 15.36 -8.41
C LYS A 115 30.65 16.66 -9.09
N ALA A 116 29.98 17.04 -10.18
CA ALA A 116 30.21 18.31 -10.87
C ALA A 116 29.62 19.52 -10.13
N GLY A 117 29.00 19.32 -8.95
CA GLY A 117 28.40 20.40 -8.16
C GLY A 117 27.11 20.96 -8.75
N LYS A 118 26.45 20.23 -9.66
CA LYS A 118 25.16 20.66 -10.21
C LYS A 118 24.08 20.52 -9.14
N GLU A 119 23.13 21.44 -9.14
CA GLU A 119 21.95 21.37 -8.26
C GLU A 119 20.83 20.52 -8.85
N GLU A 120 20.83 20.35 -10.18
CA GLU A 120 19.81 19.61 -10.91
C GLU A 120 20.37 18.65 -11.97
N VAL A 121 19.56 17.66 -12.32
CA VAL A 121 19.80 16.71 -13.41
C VAL A 121 18.54 16.54 -14.25
N SER A 122 18.68 16.67 -15.57
CA SER A 122 17.59 16.44 -16.51
C SER A 122 17.54 14.99 -16.97
N LEU A 123 16.39 14.34 -16.81
CA LEU A 123 16.10 13.00 -17.30
C LEU A 123 14.92 13.05 -18.27
N SER A 124 15.00 12.31 -19.37
CA SER A 124 13.84 12.06 -20.23
C SER A 124 12.77 11.27 -19.48
N ARG A 125 11.53 11.28 -19.99
CA ARG A 125 10.45 10.41 -19.51
C ARG A 125 10.88 8.95 -19.41
N HIS A 126 11.52 8.45 -20.48
CA HIS A 126 12.01 7.07 -20.53
C HIS A 126 13.02 6.78 -19.42
N GLU A 127 14.02 7.65 -19.21
CA GLU A 127 15.01 7.46 -18.15
C GLU A 127 14.35 7.46 -16.75
N LYS A 128 13.44 8.40 -16.49
CA LYS A 128 12.70 8.45 -15.22
C LYS A 128 11.88 7.18 -14.99
N ASP A 129 11.08 6.78 -15.98
CA ASP A 129 10.19 5.62 -15.85
C ASP A 129 10.99 4.31 -15.75
N LEU A 130 12.13 4.22 -16.44
CA LEU A 130 13.07 3.11 -16.30
C LEU A 130 13.63 3.01 -14.89
N LEU A 131 14.02 4.11 -14.24
CA LEU A 131 14.49 4.06 -12.84
C LEU A 131 13.39 3.57 -11.89
N ARG A 132 12.14 3.99 -12.10
CA ARG A 132 11.00 3.54 -11.27
C ARG A 132 10.73 2.05 -11.47
N LYS A 133 10.72 1.59 -12.73
CA LYS A 133 10.63 0.16 -13.05
C LYS A 133 11.79 -0.61 -12.42
N PHE A 134 13.01 -0.11 -12.56
CA PHE A 134 14.20 -0.74 -12.00
C PHE A 134 14.07 -0.93 -10.48
N ILE A 135 13.68 0.10 -9.73
CA ILE A 135 13.45 0.00 -8.27
C ILE A 135 12.45 -1.13 -7.97
N PHE A 136 11.31 -1.16 -8.66
CA PHE A 136 10.30 -2.20 -8.45
C PHE A 136 10.82 -3.61 -8.81
N VAL A 137 11.49 -3.76 -9.95
CA VAL A 137 12.07 -5.04 -10.40
C VAL A 137 13.11 -5.55 -9.39
N MET A 138 13.96 -4.66 -8.86
CA MET A 138 14.92 -5.02 -7.82
C MET A 138 14.25 -5.44 -6.51
N LYS A 139 13.13 -4.79 -6.15
CA LYS A 139 12.30 -5.15 -4.99
C LYS A 139 11.64 -6.51 -5.17
N TYR A 140 10.98 -6.72 -6.30
CA TYR A 140 10.23 -7.94 -6.65
C TYR A 140 11.13 -9.16 -6.80
N ARG A 141 12.37 -8.98 -7.29
CA ARG A 141 13.34 -10.08 -7.40
C ARG A 141 14.09 -10.40 -6.09
N SER A 142 13.84 -9.66 -5.01
CA SER A 142 14.64 -9.78 -3.78
C SER A 142 14.51 -11.17 -3.12
N PRO A 143 15.44 -11.56 -2.24
CA PRO A 143 15.39 -12.85 -1.56
C PRO A 143 14.08 -13.12 -0.81
N ILE A 144 13.43 -12.07 -0.27
CA ILE A 144 12.15 -12.17 0.43
C ILE A 144 11.06 -12.68 -0.51
N PHE A 145 10.94 -12.08 -1.70
CA PHE A 145 9.94 -12.51 -2.68
C PHE A 145 10.32 -13.83 -3.34
N TYR A 146 11.61 -14.08 -3.57
CA TYR A 146 12.04 -15.39 -4.01
C TYR A 146 11.61 -16.48 -3.02
N GLN A 147 11.85 -16.30 -1.72
CA GLN A 147 11.41 -17.27 -0.69
C GLN A 147 9.90 -17.50 -0.70
N ARG A 148 9.10 -16.44 -0.89
CA ARG A 148 7.64 -16.53 -1.01
C ARG A 148 7.17 -17.40 -2.19
N PHE A 149 7.88 -17.37 -3.32
CA PHE A 149 7.45 -18.10 -4.53
C PHE A 149 8.25 -19.38 -4.80
N ASN A 150 9.35 -19.63 -4.08
CA ASN A 150 10.26 -20.75 -4.32
C ASN A 150 9.72 -22.08 -3.76
N HIS A 151 8.59 -22.52 -4.32
CA HIS A 151 7.90 -23.75 -3.98
C HIS A 151 7.76 -24.64 -5.20
N GLN A 152 7.99 -25.96 -5.02
CA GLN A 152 7.94 -26.93 -6.11
C GLN A 152 6.51 -27.43 -6.40
N LYS A 153 5.57 -27.18 -5.50
CA LYS A 153 4.16 -27.52 -5.65
C LYS A 153 3.30 -26.33 -5.29
N ALA A 154 2.12 -26.24 -5.89
CA ALA A 154 1.16 -25.19 -5.61
C ALA A 154 0.76 -25.20 -4.12
N GLU A 155 0.55 -26.39 -3.54
CA GLU A 155 0.02 -26.54 -2.18
C GLU A 155 0.98 -26.01 -1.10
N ASP A 156 2.28 -26.00 -1.39
CA ASP A 156 3.35 -25.57 -0.49
C ASP A 156 3.44 -24.04 -0.36
N TYR A 157 2.72 -23.28 -1.19
CA TYR A 157 2.65 -21.82 -1.08
C TYR A 157 1.97 -21.41 0.23
N ASP A 158 2.70 -20.70 1.08
CA ASP A 158 2.27 -20.25 2.42
C ASP A 158 2.43 -18.72 2.56
N SER A 159 1.46 -17.98 2.02
CA SER A 159 1.36 -16.52 2.19
C SER A 159 -0.10 -16.13 2.41
N ASP A 160 -0.31 -14.89 2.85
CA ASP A 160 -1.62 -14.31 3.20
C ASP A 160 -2.62 -14.34 2.04
N ASP A 161 -2.15 -14.29 0.80
CA ASP A 161 -2.98 -14.29 -0.40
C ASP A 161 -3.20 -15.70 -1.02
N ARG A 162 -2.82 -16.77 -0.32
CA ARG A 162 -2.81 -18.16 -0.80
C ARG A 162 -4.06 -18.56 -1.57
N ALA A 163 -5.25 -18.33 -1.03
CA ALA A 163 -6.50 -18.75 -1.68
C ALA A 163 -6.65 -18.13 -3.09
N SER A 164 -6.45 -16.81 -3.20
CA SER A 164 -6.55 -16.09 -4.46
C SER A 164 -5.41 -16.43 -5.44
N PHE A 165 -4.21 -16.66 -4.91
CA PHE A 165 -3.05 -17.03 -5.70
C PHE A 165 -3.22 -18.43 -6.33
N LEU A 166 -3.70 -19.41 -5.57
CA LEU A 166 -3.99 -20.75 -6.07
C LEU A 166 -5.14 -20.77 -7.09
N ALA A 167 -6.14 -19.89 -6.92
CA ALA A 167 -7.18 -19.71 -7.92
C ALA A 167 -6.61 -19.21 -9.25
N TYR A 168 -5.76 -18.18 -9.20
CA TYR A 168 -5.06 -17.64 -10.37
C TYR A 168 -4.18 -18.70 -11.05
N MET A 169 -3.42 -19.48 -10.28
CA MET A 169 -2.59 -20.57 -10.82
C MET A 169 -3.43 -21.59 -11.58
N ARG A 170 -4.56 -22.03 -11.02
CA ARG A 170 -5.47 -22.99 -11.68
C ARG A 170 -6.06 -22.41 -12.96
N GLU A 171 -6.50 -21.16 -12.94
CA GLU A 171 -7.07 -20.47 -14.11
C GLU A 171 -6.06 -20.35 -15.25
N ARG A 172 -4.80 -20.03 -14.92
CA ARG A 172 -3.72 -19.81 -15.91
C ARG A 172 -2.90 -21.05 -16.23
N GLY A 173 -3.21 -22.19 -15.59
CA GLY A 173 -2.53 -23.47 -15.81
C GLY A 173 -1.13 -23.57 -15.20
N PHE A 174 -0.77 -22.69 -14.27
CA PHE A 174 0.52 -22.77 -13.55
C PHE A 174 0.52 -23.92 -12.55
N GLN A 175 1.61 -24.67 -12.51
CA GLN A 175 1.78 -25.80 -11.60
C GLN A 175 2.55 -25.42 -10.34
N ARG A 176 3.45 -24.43 -10.43
CA ARG A 176 4.32 -24.02 -9.33
C ARG A 176 4.28 -22.52 -9.11
N PRO A 177 4.29 -22.04 -7.85
CA PRO A 177 4.36 -20.61 -7.56
C PRO A 177 5.59 -19.94 -8.19
N LEU A 178 6.70 -20.68 -8.30
CA LEU A 178 7.92 -20.20 -8.94
C LEU A 178 7.70 -19.81 -10.40
N ASP A 179 6.88 -20.57 -11.14
CA ASP A 179 6.58 -20.28 -12.54
C ASP A 179 5.85 -18.95 -12.70
N VAL A 180 4.94 -18.63 -11.77
CA VAL A 180 4.23 -17.34 -11.74
C VAL A 180 5.21 -16.20 -11.49
N TRP A 181 6.13 -16.35 -10.54
CA TRP A 181 7.10 -15.30 -10.23
C TRP A 181 8.04 -15.00 -11.41
N PHE A 182 8.55 -16.04 -12.07
CA PHE A 182 9.38 -15.89 -13.27
C PHE A 182 8.62 -15.22 -14.42
N ASP A 183 7.41 -15.69 -14.70
CA ASP A 183 6.55 -15.14 -15.75
C ASP A 183 6.20 -13.66 -15.49
N ASN A 184 5.79 -13.33 -14.25
CA ASN A 184 5.53 -11.96 -13.83
C ASN A 184 6.77 -11.07 -13.99
N LEU A 185 7.94 -11.52 -13.51
CA LEU A 185 9.17 -10.75 -13.61
C LEU A 185 9.54 -10.45 -15.08
N LEU A 186 9.44 -11.44 -15.96
CA LEU A 186 9.71 -11.26 -17.39
C LEU A 186 8.72 -10.27 -18.02
N LYS A 187 7.42 -10.43 -17.75
CA LYS A 187 6.37 -9.54 -18.28
C LYS A 187 6.55 -8.09 -17.82
N ILE A 188 6.90 -7.88 -16.54
CA ILE A 188 7.15 -6.54 -15.98
C ILE A 188 8.38 -5.89 -16.65
N ILE A 189 9.47 -6.64 -16.81
CA ILE A 189 10.68 -6.12 -17.46
C ILE A 189 10.39 -5.76 -18.91
N ASP A 190 9.78 -6.69 -19.66
CA ASP A 190 9.55 -6.56 -21.10
C ASP A 190 8.50 -5.51 -21.45
N LYS A 191 7.57 -5.19 -20.54
CA LYS A 191 6.50 -4.23 -20.83
C LYS A 191 7.01 -2.79 -20.97
N PRO A 192 6.93 -2.15 -22.15
CA PRO A 192 7.26 -0.73 -22.26
C PRO A 192 6.26 0.11 -21.48
N MET A 193 6.75 1.12 -20.76
CA MET A 193 5.89 2.06 -20.04
C MET A 193 5.55 3.22 -20.96
N ASP A 194 4.40 3.13 -21.62
CA ASP A 194 3.93 4.17 -22.52
C ASP A 194 3.47 5.43 -21.75
N PRO A 195 3.61 6.63 -22.34
CA PRO A 195 3.20 7.88 -21.69
C PRO A 195 1.71 7.93 -21.31
N SER A 196 0.84 7.26 -22.08
CA SER A 196 -0.60 7.20 -21.80
C SER A 196 -0.97 6.30 -20.62
N GLY A 197 -0.03 5.51 -20.09
CA GLY A 197 -0.25 4.64 -18.94
C GLY A 197 -0.95 3.31 -19.26
N LYS A 198 -1.21 2.99 -20.53
CA LYS A 198 -1.92 1.76 -20.93
C LYS A 198 -1.21 0.48 -20.49
N TRP A 199 0.10 0.58 -20.28
CA TRP A 199 0.91 -0.50 -19.76
C TRP A 199 0.39 -1.09 -18.44
N THR A 200 -0.32 -0.30 -17.61
CA THR A 200 -0.88 -0.78 -16.35
C THR A 200 -2.04 -1.74 -16.58
N GLU A 201 -2.99 -1.36 -17.43
CA GLU A 201 -4.15 -2.18 -17.78
C GLU A 201 -3.69 -3.48 -18.46
N ASP A 202 -2.74 -3.35 -19.38
CA ASP A 202 -2.16 -4.50 -20.05
C ASP A 202 -1.50 -5.45 -19.05
N LEU A 203 -0.69 -4.96 -18.11
CA LEU A 203 -0.08 -5.86 -17.11
C LEU A 203 -1.11 -6.50 -16.19
N SER A 204 -2.12 -5.76 -15.72
CA SER A 204 -3.18 -6.30 -14.86
C SER A 204 -3.91 -7.51 -15.47
N ASN A 205 -3.95 -7.61 -16.80
CA ASN A 205 -4.55 -8.74 -17.51
C ASN A 205 -3.60 -9.94 -17.71
N HIS A 206 -2.29 -9.75 -17.52
CA HIS A 206 -1.27 -10.73 -17.89
C HIS A 206 -0.43 -11.26 -16.73
N ILE A 207 -0.36 -10.58 -15.59
CA ILE A 207 0.36 -11.03 -14.40
C ILE A 207 -0.61 -11.29 -13.23
N TYR A 208 -0.11 -11.83 -12.12
CA TYR A 208 -0.92 -12.03 -10.91
C TYR A 208 -1.56 -10.69 -10.46
N PRO A 209 -2.90 -10.61 -10.24
CA PRO A 209 -3.57 -9.34 -9.96
C PRO A 209 -3.03 -8.58 -8.75
N GLY A 210 -2.65 -9.29 -7.67
CA GLY A 210 -2.04 -8.66 -6.49
C GLY A 210 -0.73 -7.94 -6.83
N ASP A 211 0.11 -8.57 -7.65
CA ASP A 211 1.40 -8.00 -8.08
C ASP A 211 1.21 -6.82 -9.05
N ALA A 212 0.21 -6.89 -9.95
CA ALA A 212 -0.14 -5.80 -10.85
C ALA A 212 -0.59 -4.55 -10.10
N GLU A 213 -1.48 -4.73 -9.12
CA GLU A 213 -1.97 -3.64 -8.27
C GLU A 213 -0.80 -3.01 -7.47
N TRP A 214 0.10 -3.85 -6.96
CA TRP A 214 1.26 -3.36 -6.23
C TRP A 214 2.22 -2.55 -7.10
N LEU A 215 2.52 -3.04 -8.31
CA LEU A 215 3.30 -2.32 -9.33
C LEU A 215 2.65 -0.98 -9.68
N PHE A 216 1.34 -0.98 -9.91
CA PHE A 216 0.57 0.23 -10.19
C PHE A 216 0.72 1.24 -9.07
N ARG A 217 0.49 0.84 -7.81
CA ARG A 217 0.63 1.73 -6.65
C ARG A 217 2.04 2.31 -6.52
N ASN A 218 3.08 1.48 -6.63
CA ASN A 218 4.48 1.94 -6.53
C ASN A 218 4.85 2.95 -7.64
N ILE A 219 4.34 2.76 -8.85
CA ILE A 219 4.69 3.60 -10.00
C ILE A 219 3.76 4.81 -10.18
N ARG A 220 2.49 4.75 -9.79
CA ARG A 220 1.53 5.83 -10.03
C ARG A 220 1.24 6.64 -8.77
N SER A 221 1.25 6.02 -7.60
CA SER A 221 0.94 6.71 -6.34
C SER A 221 2.15 7.36 -5.68
N MET A 222 3.35 7.23 -6.28
CA MET A 222 4.58 7.85 -5.77
C MET A 222 5.25 8.76 -6.81
N TYR A 223 6.25 9.53 -6.39
CA TYR A 223 7.16 10.26 -7.29
C TYR A 223 8.62 10.07 -6.89
N LEU A 224 9.52 10.06 -7.87
CA LEU A 224 10.96 9.89 -7.65
C LEU A 224 11.61 11.21 -7.21
N SER A 225 12.53 11.14 -6.25
CA SER A 225 13.39 12.22 -5.79
C SER A 225 14.82 11.71 -5.56
N PHE A 226 15.80 12.60 -5.68
CA PHE A 226 17.21 12.31 -5.36
C PHE A 226 17.65 13.12 -4.16
N VAL A 227 18.23 12.45 -3.16
CA VAL A 227 18.69 13.11 -1.94
C VAL A 227 20.15 12.78 -1.67
N ILE A 228 20.86 13.76 -1.12
CA ILE A 228 22.29 13.70 -0.78
C ILE A 228 22.51 14.28 0.63
N PRO A 229 23.54 13.87 1.37
CA PRO A 229 23.87 14.51 2.65
C PRO A 229 24.35 15.95 2.41
N SER A 230 23.98 16.88 3.30
CA SER A 230 24.52 18.25 3.27
C SER A 230 25.98 18.28 3.73
N ASP A 231 26.31 17.44 4.70
CA ASP A 231 27.66 17.24 5.23
C ASP A 231 28.34 16.09 4.46
N GLY A 232 29.47 16.37 3.82
CA GLY A 232 30.22 15.36 3.05
C GLY A 232 30.85 14.25 3.88
N SER A 233 30.90 14.39 5.22
CA SER A 233 31.36 13.35 6.15
C SER A 233 30.26 12.35 6.52
N GLU A 234 28.99 12.70 6.31
CA GLU A 234 27.87 11.80 6.50
C GLU A 234 27.68 10.89 5.28
N GLU A 235 27.22 9.67 5.54
CA GLU A 235 27.00 8.67 4.50
C GLU A 235 25.74 7.84 4.80
N PHE A 236 25.14 7.32 3.73
CA PHE A 236 24.09 6.33 3.79
C PHE A 236 24.67 4.91 3.85
N LEU A 237 24.07 4.07 4.70
CA LEU A 237 24.43 2.66 4.83
C LEU A 237 23.73 1.80 3.76
N LEU A 238 24.27 0.62 3.48
CA LEU A 238 23.67 -0.32 2.54
C LEU A 238 23.51 -1.71 3.18
N THR A 239 22.31 -2.27 3.12
CA THR A 239 21.94 -3.57 3.69
C THR A 239 21.47 -4.53 2.59
N ASN A 240 21.26 -5.81 2.91
CA ASN A 240 20.87 -6.80 1.89
C ASN A 240 19.49 -6.54 1.26
N ASN A 241 18.59 -5.85 1.97
CA ASN A 241 17.27 -5.44 1.52
C ASN A 241 17.26 -4.07 0.84
N ALA A 242 18.38 -3.61 0.25
CA ALA A 242 18.55 -2.27 -0.34
C ALA A 242 17.44 -1.73 -1.26
N PHE A 243 16.61 -2.61 -1.85
CA PHE A 243 15.46 -2.25 -2.70
C PHE A 243 14.10 -2.64 -2.11
N GLY A 244 14.09 -3.34 -0.97
CA GLY A 244 12.91 -3.73 -0.21
C GLY A 244 12.55 -2.77 0.92
N ILE A 245 13.39 -1.79 1.21
CA ILE A 245 13.20 -0.88 2.35
C ILE A 245 12.16 0.18 2.01
N TYR A 246 11.17 0.27 2.89
CA TYR A 246 10.16 1.31 2.84
C TYR A 246 10.08 2.04 4.18
N GLU A 247 9.56 3.26 4.15
CA GLU A 247 9.17 4.00 5.34
C GLU A 247 7.65 4.13 5.30
N GLY A 248 7.00 3.75 6.40
CA GLY A 248 5.57 3.89 6.64
C GLY A 248 5.07 2.89 7.70
N PRO A 249 3.89 3.13 8.29
CA PRO A 249 3.36 2.31 9.38
C PRO A 249 3.06 0.89 8.88
N ALA A 250 3.30 -0.09 9.76
CA ALA A 250 2.99 -1.49 9.55
C ALA A 250 2.47 -2.09 10.84
N ASP A 251 1.27 -2.65 10.77
CA ASP A 251 0.63 -3.37 11.85
C ASP A 251 0.81 -4.87 11.65
N TYR A 252 0.88 -5.57 12.77
CA TYR A 252 1.08 -7.00 12.78
C TYR A 252 0.06 -7.67 13.67
N SER A 253 -0.38 -8.85 13.24
CA SER A 253 -1.06 -9.83 14.08
C SER A 253 -0.12 -10.97 14.39
N ILE A 254 -0.15 -11.48 15.63
CA ILE A 254 0.61 -12.65 16.05
C ILE A 254 -0.39 -13.78 16.26
N ASP A 255 -0.21 -14.90 15.58
CA ASP A 255 -0.94 -16.13 15.88
C ASP A 255 -0.52 -16.62 17.27
N PRO A 256 -1.42 -16.68 18.27
CA PRO A 256 -1.07 -17.08 19.62
C PRO A 256 -0.57 -18.52 19.73
N SER A 257 -1.00 -19.40 18.82
CA SER A 257 -0.68 -20.82 18.85
C SER A 257 0.69 -21.13 18.24
N THR A 258 1.07 -20.42 17.19
CA THR A 258 2.35 -20.63 16.47
C THR A 258 3.40 -19.58 16.80
N GLY A 259 2.99 -18.42 17.33
CA GLY A 259 3.81 -17.22 17.43
C GLY A 259 4.18 -16.60 16.07
N LYS A 260 3.55 -17.04 14.97
CA LYS A 260 3.80 -16.51 13.63
C LYS A 260 3.23 -15.10 13.54
N GLN A 261 4.09 -14.14 13.21
CA GLN A 261 3.71 -12.76 12.95
C GLN A 261 3.31 -12.59 11.48
N THR A 262 2.16 -11.99 11.23
CA THR A 262 1.64 -11.64 9.90
C THR A 262 1.33 -10.14 9.86
N ILE A 263 1.59 -9.50 8.73
CA ILE A 263 1.24 -8.08 8.55
C ILE A 263 -0.27 -7.99 8.34
N SER A 264 -0.97 -7.24 9.19
CA SER A 264 -2.42 -7.02 9.08
C SER A 264 -2.75 -5.76 8.27
N ALA A 265 -1.92 -4.72 8.40
CA ALA A 265 -1.99 -3.50 7.61
C ALA A 265 -0.60 -2.95 7.38
N TYR A 266 -0.36 -2.33 6.22
CA TYR A 266 0.86 -1.55 6.01
C TYR A 266 0.59 -0.39 5.06
N THR A 267 1.41 0.65 5.13
CA THR A 267 1.39 1.75 4.16
C THR A 267 2.81 2.14 3.81
N GLU A 268 3.12 2.21 2.51
CA GLU A 268 4.44 2.66 2.03
C GLU A 268 4.38 4.16 1.73
N PHE A 269 4.91 4.98 2.64
CA PHE A 269 5.04 6.41 2.43
C PHE A 269 6.28 6.78 1.63
N HIS A 270 7.38 6.08 1.86
CA HIS A 270 8.59 6.19 1.05
C HIS A 270 9.13 4.80 0.69
N VAL A 271 9.68 4.64 -0.50
CA VAL A 271 10.55 3.51 -0.86
C VAL A 271 11.96 4.04 -1.04
N ILE A 272 12.89 3.49 -0.27
CA ILE A 272 14.25 4.00 -0.14
C ILE A 272 15.20 3.07 -0.89
N SER A 273 15.99 3.63 -1.81
CA SER A 273 17.00 2.89 -2.56
C SER A 273 18.33 3.61 -2.50
N VAL A 274 19.21 3.14 -1.60
CA VAL A 274 20.56 3.67 -1.45
C VAL A 274 21.42 3.24 -2.64
N VAL A 275 21.86 4.19 -3.44
CA VAL A 275 22.65 3.91 -4.67
C VAL A 275 24.13 4.20 -4.50
N SER A 276 24.49 5.03 -3.53
CA SER A 276 25.87 5.29 -3.13
C SER A 276 25.90 5.83 -1.69
N PRO A 277 27.08 5.90 -1.04
CA PRO A 277 27.22 6.52 0.27
C PRO A 277 26.67 7.96 0.33
N HIS A 278 26.64 8.68 -0.79
CA HIS A 278 26.25 10.09 -0.85
C HIS A 278 25.02 10.36 -1.71
N LEU A 279 24.27 9.33 -2.11
CA LEU A 279 23.10 9.48 -2.98
C LEU A 279 22.06 8.39 -2.71
N VAL A 280 20.82 8.81 -2.51
CA VAL A 280 19.66 7.93 -2.36
C VAL A 280 18.59 8.33 -3.36
N MET A 281 17.95 7.32 -3.95
CA MET A 281 16.71 7.47 -4.71
C MET A 281 15.55 7.20 -3.77
N ILE A 282 14.59 8.12 -3.71
CA ILE A 282 13.39 8.00 -2.88
C ILE A 282 12.17 8.04 -3.79
N LEU A 283 11.32 7.01 -3.73
CA LEU A 283 9.94 7.12 -4.21
C LEU A 283 9.09 7.61 -3.03
N ARG A 284 8.44 8.77 -3.16
CA ARG A 284 7.61 9.37 -2.10
C ARG A 284 6.14 9.35 -2.49
N HIS A 285 5.26 8.97 -1.57
CA HIS A 285 3.82 8.87 -1.80
C HIS A 285 3.19 10.24 -2.09
N ASN A 286 2.27 10.30 -3.07
CA ASN A 286 1.61 11.53 -3.53
C ASN A 286 0.64 12.14 -2.50
N LEU A 287 0.29 11.39 -1.46
CA LEU A 287 -0.55 11.87 -0.35
C LEU A 287 0.24 12.63 0.72
N LEU A 288 1.57 12.52 0.71
CA LEU A 288 2.41 13.33 1.58
C LEU A 288 2.51 14.78 1.06
N PRO A 289 2.91 15.72 1.93
CA PRO A 289 3.02 17.13 1.55
C PRO A 289 3.88 17.35 0.31
N GLU A 290 3.40 18.19 -0.61
CA GLU A 290 4.09 18.60 -1.83
C GLU A 290 4.02 20.15 -1.94
N PRO A 291 5.16 20.86 -1.85
CA PRO A 291 5.16 22.32 -1.66
C PRO A 291 4.47 23.18 -2.73
N LEU A 292 4.32 22.69 -3.97
CA LEU A 292 3.70 23.45 -5.06
C LEU A 292 2.23 23.10 -5.23
N GLU A 293 1.90 21.81 -5.21
CA GLU A 293 0.52 21.31 -5.30
C GLU A 293 -0.31 21.76 -4.10
N ASP A 294 0.28 21.75 -2.90
CA ASP A 294 -0.42 22.05 -1.66
C ASP A 294 -0.63 23.56 -1.43
N GLN A 295 -0.14 24.42 -2.34
CA GLN A 295 -0.55 25.82 -2.39
C GLN A 295 -2.02 25.96 -2.77
N ARG A 296 -2.57 24.97 -3.48
CA ARG A 296 -4.02 24.85 -3.70
C ARG A 296 -4.63 24.16 -2.49
N GLU A 297 -5.39 24.93 -1.71
CA GLU A 297 -6.05 24.45 -0.49
C GLU A 297 -6.92 23.21 -0.76
N SER A 298 -7.68 23.19 -1.85
CA SER A 298 -8.51 22.03 -2.22
C SER A 298 -7.70 20.74 -2.45
N VAL A 299 -6.52 20.84 -3.08
CA VAL A 299 -5.63 19.70 -3.31
C VAL A 299 -5.04 19.20 -2.00
N ARG A 300 -4.58 20.12 -1.16
CA ARG A 300 -4.05 19.81 0.17
C ARG A 300 -5.09 19.12 1.05
N ASP A 301 -6.32 19.61 1.04
CA ASP A 301 -7.40 19.06 1.88
C ASP A 301 -7.89 17.71 1.34
N GLN A 302 -7.97 17.54 0.01
CA GLN A 302 -8.24 16.24 -0.61
C GLN A 302 -7.17 15.20 -0.23
N LYS A 303 -5.88 15.56 -0.28
CA LYS A 303 -4.79 14.67 0.15
C LYS A 303 -4.91 14.28 1.61
N LYS A 304 -5.21 15.23 2.51
CA LYS A 304 -5.43 14.95 3.94
C LYS A 304 -6.58 13.95 4.16
N VAL A 305 -7.70 14.14 3.45
CA VAL A 305 -8.85 13.24 3.52
C VAL A 305 -8.49 11.84 3.05
N LEU A 306 -7.84 11.72 1.89
CA LEU A 306 -7.41 10.43 1.35
C LEU A 306 -6.39 9.74 2.27
N LEU A 307 -5.46 10.51 2.84
CA LEU A 307 -4.50 10.00 3.81
C LEU A 307 -5.21 9.46 5.04
N ALA A 308 -6.15 10.21 5.63
CA ALA A 308 -6.93 9.75 6.78
C ALA A 308 -7.71 8.45 6.48
N LEU A 309 -8.31 8.33 5.29
CA LEU A 309 -8.98 7.11 4.84
C LEU A 309 -8.03 5.92 4.67
N TYR A 310 -6.79 6.16 4.24
CA TYR A 310 -5.75 5.13 4.20
C TYR A 310 -5.38 4.69 5.62
N MET A 311 -5.28 5.64 6.56
CA MET A 311 -4.87 5.35 7.93
C MET A 311 -5.91 4.55 8.72
N GLN A 312 -7.19 4.59 8.32
CA GLN A 312 -8.23 3.70 8.87
C GLN A 312 -7.94 2.20 8.65
N ALA A 313 -6.95 1.85 7.84
CA ALA A 313 -6.43 0.48 7.74
C ALA A 313 -5.89 -0.06 9.06
N HIS A 314 -5.27 0.83 9.82
CA HIS A 314 -4.38 0.49 10.89
C HIS A 314 -5.17 0.40 12.21
N GLY A 315 -4.70 -0.41 13.14
CA GLY A 315 -5.28 -0.56 14.48
C GLY A 315 -5.21 0.73 15.31
N ASP A 316 -4.29 1.64 14.96
CA ASP A 316 -4.18 2.97 15.56
C ASP A 316 -4.03 4.08 14.48
N PRO A 317 -5.15 4.47 13.81
CA PRO A 317 -5.13 5.37 12.66
C PRO A 317 -4.53 6.76 12.93
N ASP A 318 -4.72 7.33 14.12
CA ASP A 318 -4.26 8.69 14.48
C ASP A 318 -2.74 8.81 14.56
N ASN A 319 -2.09 7.65 14.55
CA ASN A 319 -0.74 7.40 14.99
C ASN A 319 0.05 6.66 13.88
N ALA A 320 -0.67 6.12 12.89
CA ALA A 320 -0.12 5.68 11.62
C ALA A 320 0.37 6.90 10.81
N THR A 321 1.61 7.34 11.06
CA THR A 321 2.19 8.54 10.43
C THR A 321 3.57 8.25 9.83
N SER A 322 4.11 9.18 9.03
CA SER A 322 5.45 9.04 8.44
C SER A 322 6.51 9.72 9.31
N LEU A 323 7.61 9.02 9.61
CA LEU A 323 8.84 9.54 10.22
C LEU A 323 9.53 10.57 9.33
N LEU A 324 9.29 10.50 8.02
CA LEU A 324 9.84 11.36 6.99
C LEU A 324 8.75 12.25 6.36
N GLN A 325 7.66 12.52 7.07
CA GLN A 325 6.58 13.37 6.58
C GLN A 325 7.09 14.76 6.18
N ASP A 326 8.10 15.28 6.90
CA ASP A 326 8.72 16.58 6.69
C ASP A 326 9.96 16.54 5.78
N LEU A 327 10.21 15.42 5.08
CA LEU A 327 11.33 15.29 4.16
C LEU A 327 11.30 16.44 3.12
N PRO A 328 12.40 17.21 2.96
CA PRO A 328 12.42 18.42 2.15
C PRO A 328 12.66 18.10 0.66
N VAL A 329 11.73 17.37 0.06
CA VAL A 329 11.75 17.02 -1.37
C VAL A 329 10.46 17.49 -2.05
N ASN A 330 10.54 17.72 -3.36
CA ASN A 330 9.39 18.06 -4.20
C ASN A 330 9.42 17.27 -5.51
N LYS A 331 8.33 17.32 -6.27
CA LYS A 331 8.26 16.65 -7.58
C LYS A 331 9.19 17.32 -8.57
N ALA A 332 9.84 16.52 -9.42
CA ALA A 332 10.65 17.03 -10.53
C ALA A 332 9.85 18.01 -11.40
N ARG A 333 10.47 19.14 -11.77
CA ARG A 333 9.91 20.05 -12.79
C ARG A 333 9.88 19.32 -14.11
N ASN A 334 8.96 19.68 -15.00
CA ASN A 334 8.85 19.08 -16.32
C ASN A 334 8.81 20.14 -17.40
N SER A 335 9.12 19.72 -18.64
CA SER A 335 9.20 20.62 -19.79
C SER A 335 7.87 21.24 -20.20
N TYR A 336 6.73 20.68 -19.76
CA TYR A 336 5.40 21.09 -20.20
C TYR A 336 4.62 21.91 -19.16
N THR A 337 5.24 22.25 -18.03
CA THR A 337 4.63 23.10 -16.98
C THR A 337 5.57 24.19 -16.50
N ILE A 338 5.03 25.36 -16.23
CA ILE A 338 5.72 26.52 -15.65
C ILE A 338 5.18 26.81 -14.25
N VAL A 339 5.96 27.55 -13.45
CA VAL A 339 5.46 28.15 -12.20
C VAL A 339 5.11 29.59 -12.50
N HIS A 340 3.85 29.94 -12.35
CA HIS A 340 3.37 31.30 -12.50
C HIS A 340 2.60 31.68 -11.23
N ASN A 341 3.06 32.73 -10.53
CA ASN A 341 2.53 33.16 -9.23
C ASN A 341 2.40 32.03 -8.20
N GLY A 342 3.42 31.16 -8.12
CA GLY A 342 3.46 30.00 -7.22
C GLY A 342 2.66 28.78 -7.72
N ARG A 343 1.81 28.94 -8.75
CA ARG A 343 0.95 27.88 -9.27
C ARG A 343 1.59 27.16 -10.46
N LEU A 344 1.30 25.87 -10.55
CA LEU A 344 1.62 25.04 -11.69
C LEU A 344 0.62 25.32 -12.82
N GLU A 345 1.12 25.81 -13.95
CA GLU A 345 0.34 26.07 -15.16
C GLU A 345 1.00 25.37 -16.36
N LEU A 346 0.21 25.02 -17.38
CA LEU A 346 0.76 24.47 -18.62
C LEU A 346 1.63 25.52 -19.31
N ALA A 347 2.77 25.09 -19.87
CA ALA A 347 3.59 25.98 -20.68
C ALA A 347 2.84 26.36 -21.97
N GLN A 348 3.17 27.53 -22.54
CA GLN A 348 2.51 28.01 -23.74
C GLN A 348 2.66 27.02 -24.90
N GLY A 349 1.54 26.58 -25.48
CA GLY A 349 1.51 25.64 -26.61
C GLY A 349 1.52 24.17 -26.20
N GLU A 350 1.59 23.85 -24.91
CA GLU A 350 1.53 22.48 -24.41
C GLU A 350 0.08 22.05 -24.14
N SER A 351 -0.24 20.79 -24.49
CA SER A 351 -1.57 20.22 -24.27
C SER A 351 -1.75 19.58 -22.90
N GLY A 352 -0.65 19.42 -22.14
CA GLY A 352 -0.65 18.65 -20.89
C GLY A 352 -0.73 17.12 -21.07
N VAL A 353 -0.89 16.63 -22.30
CA VAL A 353 -0.90 15.20 -22.61
C VAL A 353 0.52 14.66 -22.47
N PRO A 354 0.76 13.62 -21.64
CA PRO A 354 2.08 13.02 -21.50
C PRO A 354 2.65 12.53 -22.83
N THR A 355 3.90 12.91 -23.16
CA THR A 355 4.59 12.48 -24.37
C THR A 355 5.95 11.86 -24.07
N ALA A 356 6.48 11.08 -25.01
CA ALA A 356 7.83 10.53 -24.90
C ALA A 356 8.95 11.59 -24.95
N LYS A 357 8.64 12.81 -25.42
CA LYS A 357 9.58 13.93 -25.54
C LYS A 357 9.72 14.72 -24.24
N ASP A 358 8.86 14.47 -23.26
CA ASP A 358 8.85 15.20 -22.01
C ASP A 358 10.16 14.98 -21.24
N ASN A 359 10.73 16.07 -20.75
CA ASN A 359 11.92 16.07 -19.91
C ASN A 359 11.57 16.48 -18.49
N PHE A 360 12.31 15.93 -17.53
CA PHE A 360 12.11 16.11 -16.11
C PHE A 360 13.41 16.61 -15.48
N HIS A 361 13.33 17.73 -14.77
CA HIS A 361 14.45 18.35 -14.08
C HIS A 361 14.34 18.01 -12.59
N PHE A 362 15.25 17.17 -12.13
CA PHE A 362 15.31 16.72 -10.74
C PHE A 362 16.32 17.53 -9.96
N THR A 363 15.90 18.11 -8.85
CA THR A 363 16.79 18.70 -7.85
C THR A 363 17.51 17.60 -7.07
N LEU A 364 18.79 17.81 -6.77
CA LEU A 364 19.56 17.02 -5.83
C LEU A 364 19.41 17.61 -4.42
N PHE A 365 18.42 17.13 -3.67
CA PHE A 365 18.07 17.70 -2.36
C PHE A 365 19.13 17.39 -1.32
N ARG A 366 19.68 18.43 -0.70
CA ARG A 366 20.62 18.30 0.41
C ARG A 366 19.86 18.10 1.72
N LEU A 367 20.13 16.98 2.38
CA LEU A 367 19.50 16.61 3.64
C LEU A 367 20.35 17.04 4.83
N GLY A 368 19.72 17.63 5.83
CA GLY A 368 20.36 17.83 7.13
C GLY A 368 20.54 16.50 7.86
N SER A 369 21.47 16.48 8.83
CA SER A 369 21.87 15.28 9.58
C SER A 369 20.70 14.48 10.13
N ARG A 370 19.67 15.13 10.71
CA ARG A 370 18.45 14.43 11.18
C ARG A 370 17.86 13.51 10.11
N HIS A 371 17.62 14.01 8.89
CA HIS A 371 17.01 13.19 7.83
C HIS A 371 17.95 12.09 7.32
N VAL A 372 19.25 12.37 7.24
CA VAL A 372 20.25 11.36 6.87
C VAL A 372 20.24 10.21 7.87
N GLN A 373 20.27 10.52 9.16
CA GLN A 373 20.27 9.53 10.21
C GLN A 373 18.91 8.84 10.38
N THR A 374 17.78 9.53 10.12
CA THR A 374 16.46 8.87 10.04
C THR A 374 16.40 7.86 8.91
N ILE A 375 16.95 8.16 7.73
CA ILE A 375 17.06 7.19 6.63
C ILE A 375 17.91 5.99 7.07
N ASN A 376 19.10 6.23 7.64
CA ASN A 376 19.95 5.13 8.14
C ASN A 376 19.26 4.31 9.24
N LEU A 377 18.48 4.94 10.12
CA LEU A 377 17.67 4.26 11.13
C LEU A 377 16.66 3.31 10.48
N ILE A 378 15.94 3.74 9.44
CA ILE A 378 14.98 2.88 8.73
C ILE A 378 15.69 1.70 8.07
N MET A 379 16.87 1.96 7.48
CA MET A 379 17.71 0.92 6.87
C MET A 379 18.13 -0.13 7.91
N LEU A 380 18.55 0.30 9.11
CA LEU A 380 19.01 -0.57 10.19
C LEU A 380 17.87 -1.37 10.83
N ASP A 381 16.71 -0.74 11.04
CA ASP A 381 15.55 -1.37 11.66
C ASP A 381 14.98 -2.52 10.81
N GLN A 382 14.90 -2.31 9.50
CA GLN A 382 14.47 -3.35 8.56
C GLN A 382 15.58 -4.34 8.20
N ALA A 383 16.79 -4.18 8.75
CA ALA A 383 17.94 -5.03 8.50
C ALA A 383 18.23 -6.03 9.64
N HIS A 384 17.28 -6.27 10.54
CA HIS A 384 17.48 -7.21 11.66
C HIS A 384 17.69 -8.67 11.22
N THR A 385 17.26 -9.05 10.01
CA THR A 385 17.58 -10.33 9.36
C THR A 385 18.77 -10.25 8.39
N SER A 386 19.39 -9.08 8.23
CA SER A 386 20.50 -8.89 7.31
C SER A 386 21.78 -9.54 7.82
N SER A 387 22.49 -10.23 6.92
CA SER A 387 23.82 -10.77 7.21
C SER A 387 24.92 -9.72 7.21
N TYR A 388 24.74 -8.61 6.50
CA TYR A 388 25.78 -7.59 6.35
C TYR A 388 25.22 -6.17 6.31
N ILE A 389 25.97 -5.25 6.92
CA ILE A 389 25.82 -3.80 6.75
C ILE A 389 27.08 -3.29 6.04
N VAL A 390 26.94 -2.81 4.82
CA VAL A 390 28.01 -2.20 4.02
C VAL A 390 28.09 -0.71 4.34
N PHE A 391 29.31 -0.23 4.53
CA PHE A 391 29.62 1.16 4.84
C PHE A 391 30.93 1.58 4.18
N LYS A 392 31.16 2.89 4.01
CA LYS A 392 32.41 3.42 3.47
C LYS A 392 33.28 4.05 4.56
N SER A 393 32.69 4.82 5.47
CA SER A 393 33.35 5.46 6.60
C SER A 393 32.92 4.85 7.93
N LYS A 394 33.91 4.51 8.78
CA LYS A 394 33.64 4.09 10.17
C LYS A 394 33.03 5.21 11.01
N VAL A 395 33.32 6.47 10.68
CA VAL A 395 32.76 7.63 11.38
C VAL A 395 31.26 7.76 11.07
N ALA A 396 30.88 7.65 9.80
CA ALA A 396 29.48 7.70 9.39
C ALA A 396 28.70 6.50 9.94
N LEU A 397 29.29 5.29 9.91
CA LEU A 397 28.69 4.10 10.54
C LEU A 397 28.44 4.32 12.04
N ARG A 398 29.43 4.85 12.77
CA ARG A 398 29.26 5.15 14.20
C ARG A 398 28.10 6.11 14.42
N ALA A 399 28.05 7.22 13.68
CA ALA A 399 26.99 8.21 13.82
C ALA A 399 25.59 7.61 13.57
N ALA A 400 25.45 6.75 12.56
CA ALA A 400 24.21 6.04 12.27
C ALA A 400 23.81 5.07 13.39
N LEU A 401 24.77 4.31 13.95
CA LEU A 401 24.51 3.41 15.07
C LEU A 401 24.15 4.18 16.35
N ASP A 402 24.86 5.26 16.66
CA ASP A 402 24.59 6.12 17.80
C ASP A 402 23.17 6.69 17.73
N PHE A 403 22.79 7.21 16.56
CA PHE A 403 21.44 7.71 16.33
C PHE A 403 20.38 6.61 16.44
N TYR A 404 20.55 5.47 15.74
CA TYR A 404 19.56 4.40 15.73
C TYR A 404 19.35 3.78 17.11
N LEU A 405 20.42 3.43 17.81
CA LEU A 405 20.34 2.74 19.10
C LEU A 405 19.71 3.66 20.16
N ASP A 406 20.05 4.96 20.17
CA ASP A 406 19.48 5.93 21.11
C ASP A 406 18.06 6.40 20.74
N PHE A 407 17.61 6.20 19.49
CA PHE A 407 16.32 6.73 19.04
C PHE A 407 15.14 6.19 19.88
N PRO A 408 14.15 7.01 20.24
CA PRO A 408 12.96 6.54 20.96
C PRO A 408 12.19 5.50 20.16
N THR A 409 11.58 4.54 20.86
CA THR A 409 10.87 3.40 20.26
C THR A 409 9.39 3.69 19.99
N ARG A 410 8.83 4.68 20.68
CA ARG A 410 7.47 5.18 20.49
C ARG A 410 7.52 6.61 19.95
N THR A 411 7.56 6.76 18.64
CA THR A 411 7.37 8.05 17.98
C THR A 411 5.91 8.18 17.60
N ARG A 412 5.09 8.84 18.44
CA ARG A 412 3.67 9.20 18.18
C ARG A 412 2.95 8.23 17.23
N GLY A 413 2.75 7.01 17.73
CA GLY A 413 1.94 6.01 17.06
C GLY A 413 2.63 4.75 16.58
N THR A 414 1.85 3.90 15.89
CA THR A 414 2.10 2.51 15.43
C THR A 414 3.33 2.31 14.55
N TYR A 415 4.17 3.33 14.35
CA TYR A 415 5.50 3.14 13.80
C TYR A 415 6.43 2.53 14.87
N SER A 416 6.21 1.27 15.20
CA SER A 416 6.94 0.58 16.27
C SER A 416 8.32 0.15 15.78
N LEU A 417 9.31 1.01 16.03
CA LEU A 417 10.73 0.72 15.78
C LEU A 417 11.29 -0.13 16.93
N LYS A 418 12.22 -1.04 16.62
CA LYS A 418 12.94 -1.83 17.64
C LYS A 418 11.97 -2.53 18.61
N THR A 419 10.90 -3.08 18.07
CA THR A 419 9.96 -3.91 18.82
C THR A 419 10.56 -5.29 19.01
N ILE A 420 10.56 -5.78 20.25
CA ILE A 420 11.04 -7.10 20.60
C ILE A 420 9.97 -7.85 21.39
N THR A 421 10.05 -9.16 21.37
CA THR A 421 9.32 -10.03 22.30
C THR A 421 10.13 -10.24 23.60
N GLU A 422 9.50 -10.83 24.61
CA GLU A 422 10.20 -11.24 25.85
C GLU A 422 11.14 -12.44 25.64
N ARG A 423 11.17 -13.03 24.45
CA ARG A 423 11.97 -14.21 24.16
C ARG A 423 13.47 -13.85 24.15
N PRO A 424 14.33 -14.61 24.86
CA PRO A 424 15.77 -14.34 24.89
C PRO A 424 16.47 -14.42 23.52
N ASP A 425 15.90 -15.18 22.59
CA ASP A 425 16.34 -15.43 21.23
C ASP A 425 15.62 -14.57 20.17
N ASP A 426 14.92 -13.51 20.60
CA ASP A 426 14.27 -12.56 19.71
C ASP A 426 15.28 -12.00 18.66
N PRO A 427 15.02 -12.18 17.35
CA PRO A 427 15.96 -11.78 16.31
C PRO A 427 16.32 -10.29 16.33
N MET A 428 15.36 -9.43 16.65
CA MET A 428 15.58 -7.98 16.75
C MET A 428 16.46 -7.67 17.96
N LEU A 429 16.19 -8.26 19.12
CA LEU A 429 17.04 -8.09 20.30
C LEU A 429 18.48 -8.56 20.05
N LEU A 430 18.66 -9.72 19.40
CA LEU A 430 19.98 -10.24 19.04
C LEU A 430 20.72 -9.31 18.07
N SER A 431 20.01 -8.77 17.08
CA SER A 431 20.54 -7.75 16.17
C SER A 431 20.99 -6.50 16.93
N LEU A 432 20.14 -5.94 17.80
CA LEU A 432 20.46 -4.75 18.59
C LEU A 432 21.71 -4.94 19.46
N ARG A 433 21.86 -6.09 20.12
CA ARG A 433 23.06 -6.42 20.90
C ARG A 433 24.32 -6.49 20.05
N LYS A 434 24.23 -7.05 18.84
CA LYS A 434 25.33 -7.07 17.87
C LYS A 434 25.71 -5.65 17.45
N LEU A 435 24.73 -4.80 17.18
CA LEU A 435 24.96 -3.39 16.81
C LEU A 435 25.57 -2.57 17.96
N GLU A 436 25.12 -2.76 19.20
CA GLU A 436 25.75 -2.15 20.38
C GLU A 436 27.24 -2.52 20.49
N LYS A 437 27.58 -3.80 20.26
CA LYS A 437 28.97 -4.26 20.28
C LYS A 437 29.79 -3.55 19.22
N ILE A 438 29.27 -3.41 18.00
CA ILE A 438 29.94 -2.67 16.93
C ILE A 438 30.11 -1.20 17.29
N ALA A 439 29.06 -0.54 17.79
CA ALA A 439 29.15 0.85 18.26
C ALA A 439 30.24 1.02 19.34
N TYR A 440 30.32 0.07 20.28
CA TYR A 440 31.37 0.04 21.30
C TYR A 440 32.78 -0.07 20.70
N THR A 441 33.00 -0.95 19.72
CA THR A 441 34.30 -1.05 19.02
C THR A 441 34.68 0.20 18.24
N LEU A 442 33.69 1.04 17.89
CA LEU A 442 33.89 2.35 17.26
C LEU A 442 34.07 3.48 18.29
N GLY A 443 34.11 3.16 19.59
CA GLY A 443 34.31 4.10 20.69
C GLY A 443 33.05 4.81 21.17
N SER A 444 31.86 4.23 20.91
CA SER A 444 30.59 4.69 21.48
C SER A 444 30.24 3.91 22.75
N SER A 445 29.41 4.50 23.61
CA SER A 445 28.82 3.85 24.78
C SER A 445 27.30 3.78 24.71
N VAL A 446 26.72 4.02 23.53
CA VAL A 446 25.27 4.01 23.32
C VAL A 446 24.67 2.64 23.65
N LYS A 447 23.45 2.66 24.20
CA LYS A 447 22.65 1.48 24.48
C LYS A 447 21.35 1.53 23.71
N ALA A 448 20.93 0.38 23.19
CA ALA A 448 19.71 0.23 22.43
C ALA A 448 18.51 0.51 23.33
N LYS A 449 17.70 1.49 22.94
CA LYS A 449 16.33 1.62 23.43
C LYS A 449 15.43 0.76 22.55
N TYR A 450 14.63 -0.12 23.14
CA TYR A 450 13.69 -1.01 22.44
C TYR A 450 12.35 -1.09 23.20
N HIS A 451 11.28 -1.46 22.50
CA HIS A 451 9.96 -1.69 23.10
C HIS A 451 9.71 -3.18 23.23
N ILE A 452 9.40 -3.66 24.44
CA ILE A 452 8.90 -5.02 24.64
C ILE A 452 7.39 -4.99 24.37
N ASP A 453 6.95 -5.73 23.35
CA ASP A 453 5.53 -5.92 23.08
C ASP A 453 4.95 -6.90 24.10
N PRO A 454 4.07 -6.45 25.01
CA PRO A 454 3.42 -7.36 25.95
C PRO A 454 2.50 -8.27 25.13
N LEU A 455 2.83 -9.57 25.04
CA LEU A 455 1.97 -10.57 24.44
C LEU A 455 0.55 -10.34 24.98
N VAL A 456 -0.38 -9.97 24.10
CA VAL A 456 -1.74 -9.62 24.51
C VAL A 456 -2.41 -10.87 25.09
N GLU A 457 -2.45 -10.98 26.42
CA GLU A 457 -3.45 -11.80 27.09
C GLU A 457 -4.82 -11.17 26.77
N ILE A 458 -5.53 -11.74 25.80
CA ILE A 458 -6.88 -11.31 25.47
C ILE A 458 -7.76 -11.61 26.69
N LYS A 459 -8.20 -10.55 27.38
CA LYS A 459 -9.34 -10.63 28.30
C LYS A 459 -10.58 -10.94 27.48
N ASP A 460 -11.31 -11.97 27.91
CA ASP A 460 -12.54 -12.46 27.29
C ASP A 460 -13.48 -11.34 26.86
N ALA A 461 -14.00 -11.45 25.64
CA ALA A 461 -14.97 -10.52 25.08
C ALA A 461 -16.24 -10.44 25.95
N PRO A 462 -16.83 -9.23 26.13
CA PRO A 462 -18.05 -9.08 26.92
C PRO A 462 -19.28 -9.66 26.20
N PRO A 463 -20.28 -10.21 26.93
CA PRO A 463 -21.45 -10.83 26.34
C PRO A 463 -22.38 -9.79 25.69
N ALA A 464 -23.02 -10.20 24.59
CA ALA A 464 -23.95 -9.40 23.81
C ALA A 464 -25.19 -8.98 24.64
N HIS A 465 -25.53 -7.69 24.59
CA HIS A 465 -26.73 -7.12 25.19
C HIS A 465 -27.96 -7.34 24.30
N GLU A 466 -29.08 -7.72 24.91
CA GLU A 466 -30.39 -7.86 24.28
C GLU A 466 -31.02 -6.49 23.92
N ALA A 467 -31.63 -6.42 22.72
CA ALA A 467 -32.36 -5.24 22.23
C ALA A 467 -33.89 -5.46 22.28
N PRO A 468 -34.69 -4.39 22.46
CA PRO A 468 -36.12 -4.48 22.68
C PRO A 468 -36.91 -4.58 21.36
N ALA A 469 -38.06 -5.25 21.42
CA ALA A 469 -38.97 -5.48 20.31
C ALA A 469 -40.09 -4.43 20.26
N SER A 470 -40.24 -3.77 19.11
CA SER A 470 -41.50 -3.32 18.45
C SER A 470 -41.20 -2.09 17.61
N ASP A 471 -41.41 -2.18 16.29
CA ASP A 471 -41.98 -1.15 15.39
C ASP A 471 -41.92 -1.66 13.94
N GLU A 472 -42.82 -1.17 13.09
CA GLU A 472 -43.07 -1.61 11.70
C GLU A 472 -41.78 -1.69 10.84
N GLU A 473 -41.58 -2.83 10.17
CA GLU A 473 -40.37 -3.13 9.37
C GLU A 473 -40.35 -2.31 8.06
N ALA A 474 -39.37 -1.40 7.92
CA ALA A 474 -39.18 -0.54 6.75
C ALA A 474 -38.57 -1.29 5.54
N SER A 475 -39.01 -0.93 4.31
CA SER A 475 -38.47 -1.50 3.06
C SER A 475 -37.04 -1.02 2.75
N LEU A 476 -36.27 -1.71 1.88
CA LEU A 476 -34.91 -1.28 1.52
C LEU A 476 -34.88 0.12 0.89
N ASP A 477 -35.83 0.42 0.00
CA ASP A 477 -35.95 1.75 -0.62
C ASP A 477 -36.24 2.83 0.43
N GLU A 478 -36.99 2.50 1.48
CA GLU A 478 -37.27 3.37 2.62
C GLU A 478 -36.04 3.55 3.51
N ILE A 479 -35.32 2.48 3.83
CA ILE A 479 -34.05 2.52 4.57
C ILE A 479 -33.06 3.42 3.82
N VAL A 480 -32.86 3.19 2.53
CA VAL A 480 -31.98 4.02 1.68
C VAL A 480 -32.46 5.47 1.67
N SER A 481 -33.75 5.72 1.51
CA SER A 481 -34.30 7.10 1.56
C SER A 481 -34.05 7.79 2.91
N GLN A 482 -34.17 7.06 4.03
CA GLN A 482 -33.86 7.58 5.36
C GLN A 482 -32.36 7.84 5.54
N VAL A 483 -31.50 6.95 5.04
CA VAL A 483 -30.04 7.13 5.02
C VAL A 483 -29.67 8.37 4.21
N LEU A 484 -30.22 8.56 3.01
CA LEU A 484 -29.91 9.73 2.18
C LEU A 484 -30.32 11.05 2.83
N ARG A 485 -31.40 11.07 3.63
CA ARG A 485 -31.83 12.24 4.40
C ARG A 485 -30.92 12.53 5.60
N THR A 486 -30.44 11.49 6.29
CA THR A 486 -29.63 11.61 7.52
C THR A 486 -28.12 11.68 7.28
N ALA A 487 -27.62 11.24 6.11
CA ALA A 487 -26.21 11.28 5.72
C ALA A 487 -25.61 12.72 5.66
N THR A 488 -26.44 13.74 5.87
CA THR A 488 -26.05 15.15 5.84
C THR A 488 -25.82 15.76 7.24
N THR A 489 -26.27 15.13 8.33
CA THR A 489 -26.32 15.80 9.64
C THR A 489 -25.24 15.41 10.64
N ASP A 490 -24.77 14.15 10.70
CA ASP A 490 -24.10 13.70 11.95
C ASP A 490 -22.72 13.04 11.85
N PHE A 491 -22.19 12.68 10.66
CA PHE A 491 -20.99 11.82 10.61
C PHE A 491 -19.78 12.34 9.82
N LEU A 492 -19.95 13.30 8.91
CA LEU A 492 -18.85 13.76 8.06
C LEU A 492 -18.47 15.21 8.38
N ALA A 493 -17.24 15.40 8.90
CA ALA A 493 -16.58 16.69 8.89
C ALA A 493 -16.65 17.26 7.46
N LYS A 494 -16.95 18.57 7.35
CA LYS A 494 -17.21 19.31 6.10
C LYS A 494 -16.17 19.08 4.97
N SER A 495 -14.98 18.55 5.26
CA SER A 495 -13.92 18.28 4.27
C SER A 495 -14.04 16.95 3.51
N LEU A 496 -14.70 15.93 4.06
CA LEU A 496 -15.05 14.70 3.34
C LEU A 496 -16.27 14.90 2.42
N ALA A 497 -16.84 16.12 2.44
CA ALA A 497 -18.12 16.40 1.82
C ALA A 497 -18.11 16.27 0.29
N ASP A 498 -17.01 16.69 -0.33
CA ASP A 498 -16.98 16.85 -1.79
C ASP A 498 -16.52 15.58 -2.53
N ASN A 499 -16.16 14.52 -1.80
CA ASN A 499 -15.75 13.25 -2.42
C ASN A 499 -16.95 12.30 -2.56
N ILE A 500 -17.45 12.19 -3.79
CA ILE A 500 -18.60 11.34 -4.13
C ILE A 500 -18.35 9.86 -3.79
N PHE A 501 -17.10 9.39 -3.90
CA PHE A 501 -16.73 8.01 -3.62
C PHE A 501 -16.77 7.68 -2.12
N ALA A 502 -16.27 8.60 -1.28
CA ALA A 502 -16.37 8.47 0.16
C ALA A 502 -17.83 8.49 0.64
N LEU A 503 -18.63 9.40 0.08
CA LEU A 503 -20.05 9.50 0.39
C LEU A 503 -20.82 8.22 0.03
N LEU A 504 -20.52 7.61 -1.12
CA LEU A 504 -21.09 6.32 -1.53
C LEU A 504 -20.81 5.22 -0.49
N MET A 505 -19.57 5.14 0.01
CA MET A 505 -19.18 4.10 0.97
C MET A 505 -19.85 4.33 2.31
N THR A 506 -20.02 5.60 2.71
CA THR A 506 -20.81 5.95 3.90
C THR A 506 -22.25 5.49 3.75
N VAL A 507 -22.88 5.72 2.59
CA VAL A 507 -24.25 5.24 2.35
C VAL A 507 -24.33 3.71 2.42
N LEU A 508 -23.38 2.98 1.81
CA LEU A 508 -23.34 1.51 1.89
C LEU A 508 -23.23 1.02 3.34
N MET A 509 -22.33 1.61 4.13
CA MET A 509 -22.12 1.24 5.53
C MET A 509 -23.33 1.56 6.40
N GLU A 510 -23.94 2.73 6.24
CA GLU A 510 -25.11 3.13 7.03
C GLU A 510 -26.32 2.25 6.71
N VAL A 511 -26.52 1.86 5.44
CA VAL A 511 -27.55 0.89 5.06
C VAL A 511 -27.31 -0.46 5.73
N LEU A 512 -26.08 -0.96 5.76
CA LEU A 512 -25.74 -2.19 6.49
C LEU A 512 -26.04 -2.08 7.99
N THR A 513 -25.68 -0.96 8.61
CA THR A 513 -25.94 -0.71 10.03
C THR A 513 -27.44 -0.80 10.34
N ARG A 514 -28.29 -0.20 9.49
CA ARG A 514 -29.74 -0.26 9.66
C ARG A 514 -30.33 -1.66 9.41
N LEU A 515 -29.72 -2.42 8.51
CA LEU A 515 -30.04 -3.83 8.28
C LEU A 515 -29.48 -4.76 9.36
N GLN A 516 -28.70 -4.23 10.33
CA GLN A 516 -27.97 -5.00 11.34
C GLN A 516 -27.06 -6.07 10.72
N MET A 517 -26.45 -5.72 9.58
CA MET A 517 -25.56 -6.59 8.83
C MET A 517 -24.12 -6.07 8.90
N THR A 518 -23.16 -6.99 8.83
CA THR A 518 -21.76 -6.64 8.63
C THR A 518 -21.43 -6.64 7.14
N VAL A 519 -20.33 -6.01 6.75
CA VAL A 519 -19.84 -6.06 5.37
C VAL A 519 -19.62 -7.51 4.92
N LEU A 520 -19.08 -8.35 5.79
CA LEU A 520 -18.83 -9.76 5.50
C LEU A 520 -20.10 -10.58 5.35
N SER A 521 -21.12 -10.35 6.19
CA SER A 521 -22.38 -11.09 6.08
C SER A 521 -23.12 -10.74 4.79
N ALA A 522 -23.14 -9.45 4.41
CA ALA A 522 -23.71 -9.01 3.13
C ALA A 522 -22.92 -9.54 1.93
N HIS A 523 -21.59 -9.51 1.98
CA HIS A 523 -20.76 -10.06 0.90
C HIS A 523 -20.91 -11.58 0.78
N THR A 524 -21.03 -12.29 1.90
CA THR A 524 -21.29 -13.73 1.92
C THR A 524 -22.64 -14.05 1.27
N LEU A 525 -23.68 -13.24 1.52
CA LEU A 525 -24.96 -13.38 0.84
C LEU A 525 -24.85 -13.12 -0.67
N ASP A 526 -24.12 -12.09 -1.09
CA ASP A 526 -23.85 -11.84 -2.51
C ASP A 526 -23.24 -13.08 -3.18
N LEU A 527 -22.22 -13.70 -2.57
CA LEU A 527 -21.55 -14.90 -3.09
C LEU A 527 -22.45 -16.15 -3.12
N LEU A 528 -23.43 -16.24 -2.21
CA LEU A 528 -24.37 -17.36 -2.16
C LEU A 528 -25.54 -17.18 -3.15
N LEU A 529 -25.88 -15.94 -3.50
CA LEU A 529 -27.02 -15.58 -4.31
C LEU A 529 -26.66 -15.21 -5.76
N THR A 530 -25.41 -15.40 -6.20
CA THR A 530 -24.99 -15.26 -7.60
C THR A 530 -25.67 -16.32 -8.49
N THR A 531 -26.94 -16.10 -8.81
CA THR A 531 -27.66 -16.65 -9.97
C THR A 531 -27.90 -15.51 -10.95
N ASP A 532 -28.18 -15.83 -12.22
CA ASP A 532 -28.19 -14.87 -13.34
C ASP A 532 -29.16 -13.66 -13.19
N ASP A 533 -30.07 -13.68 -12.21
CA ASP A 533 -31.11 -12.66 -12.02
C ASP A 533 -30.98 -11.84 -10.71
N TRP A 534 -29.96 -12.07 -9.87
CA TRP A 534 -29.83 -11.37 -8.58
C TRP A 534 -28.90 -10.15 -8.63
N LEU A 535 -29.37 -9.00 -8.15
CA LEU A 535 -28.53 -7.81 -7.95
C LEU A 535 -27.70 -7.97 -6.68
N CYS A 536 -26.39 -7.75 -6.76
CA CYS A 536 -25.55 -7.73 -5.56
C CYS A 536 -25.87 -6.52 -4.68
N PHE A 537 -25.52 -6.58 -3.40
CA PHE A 537 -25.80 -5.55 -2.40
C PHE A 537 -25.51 -4.12 -2.86
N PRO A 538 -24.32 -3.77 -3.43
CA PRO A 538 -24.07 -2.42 -3.90
C PRO A 538 -24.95 -1.99 -5.07
N ASP A 539 -25.38 -2.92 -5.92
CA ASP A 539 -26.28 -2.62 -7.03
C ASP A 539 -27.71 -2.40 -6.53
N MET A 540 -28.13 -3.15 -5.51
CA MET A 540 -29.43 -2.94 -4.84
C MET A 540 -29.48 -1.56 -4.20
N VAL A 541 -28.45 -1.18 -3.43
CA VAL A 541 -28.35 0.13 -2.81
C VAL A 541 -28.23 1.23 -3.86
N GLY A 542 -27.35 1.09 -4.85
CA GLY A 542 -27.19 2.07 -5.93
C GLY A 542 -28.48 2.27 -6.73
N SER A 543 -29.21 1.20 -7.04
CA SER A 543 -30.50 1.26 -7.73
C SER A 543 -31.58 1.93 -6.88
N ALA A 544 -31.60 1.69 -5.58
CA ALA A 544 -32.52 2.35 -4.65
C ALA A 544 -32.21 3.85 -4.54
N VAL A 545 -30.93 4.23 -4.51
CA VAL A 545 -30.49 5.63 -4.53
C VAL A 545 -30.94 6.33 -5.83
N GLN A 546 -30.80 5.65 -6.97
CA GLN A 546 -31.24 6.17 -8.27
C GLN A 546 -32.76 6.39 -8.36
N LYS A 547 -33.55 5.64 -7.58
CA LYS A 547 -35.03 5.74 -7.53
C LYS A 547 -35.54 6.69 -6.44
N ALA A 548 -34.68 7.13 -5.52
CA ALA A 548 -35.09 7.92 -4.36
C ALA A 548 -35.64 9.31 -4.77
N ASP A 549 -36.67 9.80 -4.07
CA ASP A 549 -37.16 11.17 -4.27
C ASP A 549 -36.07 12.16 -3.83
N THR A 550 -35.57 12.93 -4.79
CA THR A 550 -34.50 13.91 -4.57
C THR A 550 -34.99 15.20 -3.93
N ARG A 551 -36.31 15.39 -3.79
CA ARG A 551 -36.89 16.56 -3.11
C ARG A 551 -36.56 16.50 -1.62
N GLY A 552 -35.82 17.50 -1.16
CA GLY A 552 -35.35 17.60 0.23
C GLY A 552 -34.02 16.92 0.50
N LEU A 553 -33.40 16.26 -0.49
CA LEU A 553 -32.00 15.85 -0.40
C LEU A 553 -31.10 17.08 -0.60
N SER A 554 -29.95 17.07 0.08
CA SER A 554 -28.91 18.08 -0.19
C SER A 554 -28.38 17.93 -1.62
N GLU A 555 -27.91 19.02 -2.25
CA GLU A 555 -27.25 18.97 -3.57
C GLU A 555 -26.14 17.91 -3.63
N ARG A 556 -25.47 17.70 -2.50
CA ARG A 556 -24.43 16.68 -2.34
C ARG A 556 -24.98 15.26 -2.50
N THR A 557 -26.09 14.94 -1.83
CA THR A 557 -26.71 13.61 -1.92
C THR A 557 -27.38 13.39 -3.27
N LYS A 558 -27.85 14.47 -3.92
CA LYS A 558 -28.39 14.40 -5.29
C LYS A 558 -27.35 13.90 -6.29
N GLY A 559 -26.09 14.28 -6.13
CA GLY A 559 -25.00 13.80 -6.99
C GLY A 559 -24.85 12.28 -7.02
N LEU A 560 -25.27 11.55 -5.97
CA LEU A 560 -25.22 10.09 -5.94
C LEU A 560 -26.20 9.41 -6.91
N VAL A 561 -27.28 10.11 -7.30
CA VAL A 561 -28.30 9.58 -8.22
C VAL A 561 -27.71 9.33 -9.60
N ASP A 562 -26.72 10.12 -10.01
CA ASP A 562 -26.09 10.00 -11.32
C ASP A 562 -24.85 9.09 -11.31
N VAL A 563 -24.50 8.51 -10.16
CA VAL A 563 -23.32 7.62 -10.03
C VAL A 563 -23.61 6.27 -10.65
N GLU A 564 -22.77 5.85 -11.59
CA GLU A 564 -22.84 4.54 -12.21
C GLU A 564 -22.66 3.41 -11.19
N LEU A 565 -23.43 2.32 -11.32
CA LEU A 565 -23.36 1.15 -10.44
C LEU A 565 -21.94 0.53 -10.36
N GLY A 566 -21.13 0.67 -11.41
CA GLY A 566 -19.73 0.25 -11.40
C GLY A 566 -18.90 0.92 -10.30
N ILE A 567 -19.17 2.19 -10.00
CA ILE A 567 -18.49 2.94 -8.93
C ILE A 567 -18.98 2.45 -7.56
N TRP A 568 -20.28 2.13 -7.43
CA TRP A 568 -20.83 1.50 -6.22
C TRP A 568 -20.17 0.16 -5.90
N ARG A 569 -19.99 -0.69 -6.92
CA ARG A 569 -19.26 -1.96 -6.78
C ARG A 569 -17.81 -1.75 -6.37
N GLN A 570 -17.12 -0.73 -6.89
CA GLN A 570 -15.75 -0.42 -6.49
C GLN A 570 -15.66 0.01 -5.02
N GLY A 571 -16.57 0.87 -4.56
CA GLY A 571 -16.68 1.26 -3.15
C GLY A 571 -16.96 0.06 -2.25
N TRP A 572 -17.86 -0.82 -2.67
CA TRP A 572 -18.16 -2.07 -1.96
C TRP A 572 -16.98 -3.01 -1.88
N MET A 573 -16.27 -3.25 -2.99
CA MET A 573 -15.08 -4.09 -3.00
C MET A 573 -13.97 -3.54 -2.12
N TYR A 574 -13.85 -2.21 -2.00
CA TYR A 574 -12.96 -1.61 -1.04
C TYR A 574 -13.37 -1.96 0.41
N LEU A 575 -14.64 -1.79 0.77
CA LEU A 575 -15.17 -2.14 2.10
C LEU A 575 -15.00 -3.64 2.41
N VAL A 576 -15.30 -4.52 1.45
CA VAL A 576 -15.13 -5.97 1.59
C VAL A 576 -13.67 -6.34 1.82
N ARG A 577 -12.74 -5.80 1.02
CA ARG A 577 -11.31 -6.03 1.22
C ARG A 577 -10.85 -5.58 2.61
N ARG A 578 -11.37 -4.47 3.12
CA ARG A 578 -11.10 -4.01 4.49
C ARG A 578 -11.63 -4.99 5.53
N ALA A 579 -12.85 -5.46 5.37
CA ALA A 579 -13.45 -6.38 6.33
C ALA A 579 -12.75 -7.75 6.35
N LEU A 580 -12.24 -8.21 5.21
CA LEU A 580 -11.44 -9.45 5.10
C LEU A 580 -10.04 -9.33 5.70
N GLN A 581 -9.54 -8.12 5.95
CA GLN A 581 -8.25 -7.90 6.60
C GLN A 581 -8.32 -7.99 8.13
N ILE A 582 -9.51 -8.14 8.72
CA ILE A 582 -9.69 -8.27 10.17
C ILE A 582 -9.18 -9.66 10.62
N PRO A 583 -8.21 -9.74 11.54
CA PRO A 583 -7.69 -11.02 12.02
C PRO A 583 -8.79 -11.95 12.57
N GLY A 584 -8.73 -13.23 12.21
CA GLY A 584 -9.72 -14.24 12.62
C GLY A 584 -10.96 -14.33 11.74
N VAL A 585 -11.09 -13.48 10.71
CA VAL A 585 -12.13 -13.61 9.69
C VAL A 585 -11.71 -14.64 8.65
N ASP A 586 -12.49 -15.72 8.52
CA ASP A 586 -12.40 -16.69 7.44
C ASP A 586 -13.68 -16.60 6.59
N LEU A 587 -13.53 -16.17 5.34
CA LEU A 587 -14.65 -16.01 4.40
C LEU A 587 -15.25 -17.37 4.03
N ASP A 588 -14.44 -18.39 3.82
CA ASP A 588 -14.93 -19.72 3.46
C ASP A 588 -15.69 -20.35 4.63
N HIS A 589 -15.19 -20.16 5.85
CA HIS A 589 -15.93 -20.53 7.06
C HIS A 589 -17.25 -19.75 7.19
N SER A 590 -17.24 -18.44 6.95
CA SER A 590 -18.44 -17.59 7.01
C SER A 590 -19.48 -18.02 5.97
N VAL A 591 -19.04 -18.35 4.76
CA VAL A 591 -19.87 -18.91 3.67
C VAL A 591 -20.47 -20.26 4.07
N GLU A 592 -19.67 -21.17 4.64
CA GLU A 592 -20.18 -22.50 5.01
C GLU A 592 -21.12 -22.43 6.22
N VAL A 593 -20.81 -21.61 7.23
CA VAL A 593 -21.71 -21.36 8.37
C VAL A 593 -23.04 -20.78 7.89
N MET A 594 -23.00 -19.79 6.99
CA MET A 594 -24.22 -19.18 6.44
C MET A 594 -25.01 -20.18 5.58
N ARG A 595 -24.33 -21.00 4.76
CA ARG A 595 -24.94 -22.06 3.95
C ARG A 595 -25.59 -23.14 4.82
N GLU A 596 -24.93 -23.56 5.89
CA GLU A 596 -25.46 -24.54 6.84
C GLU A 596 -26.66 -23.99 7.61
N ASN A 597 -26.62 -22.72 8.00
CA ASN A 597 -27.76 -22.03 8.61
C ASN A 597 -28.97 -21.98 7.65
N LEU A 598 -28.75 -21.73 6.35
CA LEU A 598 -29.80 -21.77 5.33
C LEU A 598 -30.37 -23.19 5.13
N ARG A 599 -29.53 -24.23 5.15
CA ARG A 599 -29.97 -25.64 5.03
C ARG A 599 -30.85 -26.08 6.19
N ARG A 600 -30.47 -25.71 7.43
CA ARG A 600 -31.19 -26.10 8.66
C ARG A 600 -32.59 -25.51 8.79
N GLN A 601 -32.89 -24.43 8.08
CA GLN A 601 -34.18 -23.73 8.15
C GLN A 601 -35.24 -24.27 7.17
N CYS A 602 -34.95 -25.30 6.37
CA CYS A 602 -35.89 -25.90 5.39
C CYS A 602 -36.87 -26.95 5.97
N THR A 603 -36.99 -27.11 7.29
CA THR A 603 -37.99 -27.96 7.98
C THR A 603 -38.68 -27.21 9.15
N PRO A 604 -40.01 -27.34 9.40
CA PRO A 604 -40.72 -26.49 10.39
C PRO A 604 -41.03 -27.19 11.75
N PRO A 605 -41.46 -26.48 12.84
CA PRO A 605 -41.36 -25.04 13.18
C PRO A 605 -40.85 -24.70 14.63
N HIS A 606 -40.68 -23.37 14.88
CA HIS A 606 -40.54 -22.57 16.14
C HIS A 606 -39.15 -21.95 16.53
N PRO A 607 -39.10 -20.78 17.23
CA PRO A 607 -38.53 -19.53 16.68
C PRO A 607 -37.40 -18.91 17.51
N HIS A 608 -36.37 -18.29 16.87
CA HIS A 608 -35.54 -17.17 17.38
C HIS A 608 -34.62 -16.58 16.27
N LEU A 609 -34.35 -15.28 16.36
CA LEU A 609 -34.19 -14.22 15.35
C LEU A 609 -33.21 -14.34 14.16
N ALA A 610 -32.27 -15.28 14.09
CA ALA A 610 -31.77 -15.68 12.76
C ALA A 610 -32.90 -16.29 11.91
N SER A 611 -33.97 -16.76 12.57
CA SER A 611 -35.17 -17.38 12.03
C SER A 611 -36.09 -16.42 11.26
N ALA A 612 -35.83 -15.11 11.35
CA ALA A 612 -36.47 -14.10 10.52
C ALA A 612 -35.55 -13.52 9.42
N LEU A 613 -34.34 -14.08 9.16
CA LEU A 613 -33.61 -13.83 7.89
C LEU A 613 -34.46 -14.23 6.67
N ALA A 614 -35.38 -15.16 6.93
CA ALA A 614 -36.66 -15.26 6.28
C ALA A 614 -37.62 -14.24 6.91
N SER A 615 -38.21 -13.33 6.17
CA SER A 615 -39.28 -13.86 5.35
C SER A 615 -39.74 -12.80 4.37
N ALA A 616 -38.89 -11.84 3.99
CA ALA A 616 -39.38 -10.73 3.19
C ALA A 616 -38.40 -9.90 2.36
N VAL A 617 -37.08 -10.18 2.29
CA VAL A 617 -36.45 -10.17 0.93
C VAL A 617 -37.32 -11.06 0.00
N ARG A 618 -37.92 -12.06 0.64
CA ARG A 618 -38.90 -13.09 0.30
C ARG A 618 -40.35 -12.69 -0.05
N ARG A 619 -40.73 -11.41 -0.17
CA ARG A 619 -42.06 -11.10 -0.74
C ARG A 619 -42.11 -9.99 -1.76
N GLU A 620 -41.14 -9.08 -1.83
CA GLU A 620 -41.21 -7.92 -2.74
C GLU A 620 -40.04 -7.83 -3.74
N ILE A 621 -39.53 -9.00 -4.15
CA ILE A 621 -39.34 -9.26 -5.59
C ILE A 621 -40.72 -9.44 -6.28
N SER A 622 -41.80 -9.68 -5.54
CA SER A 622 -43.04 -10.27 -6.09
C SER A 622 -44.12 -9.31 -6.61
N ARG A 623 -43.90 -8.00 -6.74
CA ARG A 623 -44.83 -7.13 -7.50
C ARG A 623 -44.14 -6.03 -8.33
N SER A 624 -43.59 -6.43 -9.47
CA SER A 624 -43.38 -5.53 -10.61
C SER A 624 -44.60 -5.62 -11.56
N PRO A 625 -45.27 -4.51 -11.94
CA PRO A 625 -46.43 -4.58 -12.82
C PRO A 625 -46.03 -4.72 -14.30
N GLY A 626 -46.45 -5.84 -14.89
CA GLY A 626 -46.93 -5.99 -16.27
C GLY A 626 -46.14 -5.37 -17.42
N VAL A 627 -45.39 -6.22 -18.14
CA VAL A 627 -45.10 -5.98 -19.56
C VAL A 627 -45.73 -7.09 -20.39
N ALA A 628 -46.57 -6.66 -21.33
CA ALA A 628 -47.45 -7.47 -22.15
C ALA A 628 -46.68 -8.47 -23.04
N THR A 629 -47.30 -9.65 -23.18
CA THR A 629 -46.99 -10.68 -24.16
C THR A 629 -47.15 -10.15 -25.60
N VAL A 630 -46.13 -10.36 -26.42
CA VAL A 630 -46.20 -10.24 -27.90
C VAL A 630 -45.58 -11.52 -28.49
N PRO A 631 -46.17 -12.11 -29.57
CA PRO A 631 -45.97 -13.52 -29.89
C PRO A 631 -44.78 -13.78 -30.82
N ARG A 632 -44.25 -15.00 -30.72
CA ARG A 632 -43.26 -15.59 -31.65
C ARG A 632 -43.76 -15.61 -33.10
N PRO A 633 -42.85 -15.37 -34.06
CA PRO A 633 -42.72 -16.17 -35.28
C PRO A 633 -41.35 -16.86 -35.25
N GLY A 634 -41.17 -18.11 -35.66
CA GLY A 634 -41.56 -18.68 -36.95
C GLY A 634 -40.27 -18.86 -37.78
N HIS A 635 -39.82 -20.11 -37.94
CA HIS A 635 -38.64 -20.49 -38.72
C HIS A 635 -38.65 -19.96 -40.15
N GLY A 636 -37.49 -19.51 -40.65
CA GLY A 636 -37.25 -19.22 -42.07
C GLY A 636 -35.77 -18.92 -42.35
N LYS A 637 -35.23 -19.54 -43.40
CA LYS A 637 -33.82 -19.58 -43.82
C LYS A 637 -33.36 -18.31 -44.57
N ASP A 638 -32.03 -18.22 -44.68
CA ASP A 638 -31.23 -17.67 -45.79
C ASP A 638 -30.87 -16.17 -45.87
N ILE A 639 -29.53 -15.97 -45.86
CA ILE A 639 -28.70 -15.11 -46.73
C ILE A 639 -28.52 -13.59 -46.41
N GLN A 640 -27.23 -13.23 -46.45
CA GLN A 640 -26.58 -11.96 -46.84
C GLN A 640 -26.06 -10.96 -45.79
N ALA A 641 -24.95 -10.36 -46.21
CA ALA A 641 -23.93 -9.67 -45.44
C ALA A 641 -24.03 -8.14 -45.51
N ALA A 642 -23.31 -7.52 -44.57
CA ALA A 642 -22.83 -6.12 -44.46
C ALA A 642 -23.76 -5.06 -43.83
N PRO A 643 -23.23 -3.94 -43.27
CA PRO A 643 -21.89 -3.65 -42.72
C PRO A 643 -21.89 -3.06 -41.28
N GLU A 644 -20.70 -3.01 -40.68
CA GLU A 644 -20.38 -2.31 -39.42
C GLU A 644 -20.72 -0.81 -39.45
N MET A 645 -21.46 -0.33 -38.46
CA MET A 645 -21.37 1.05 -37.92
C MET A 645 -21.93 1.12 -36.49
N SER A 646 -21.06 1.38 -35.52
CA SER A 646 -21.27 2.31 -34.37
C SER A 646 -20.35 1.99 -33.16
N LYS A 647 -19.06 2.38 -33.26
CA LYS A 647 -18.13 2.48 -32.10
C LYS A 647 -17.74 3.93 -31.78
N GLN A 648 -18.50 4.91 -32.29
CA GLN A 648 -18.09 6.31 -32.30
C GLN A 648 -18.85 7.20 -31.29
N ARG A 649 -19.80 6.66 -30.51
CA ARG A 649 -20.56 7.42 -29.49
C ARG A 649 -20.07 7.29 -28.04
N LEU A 650 -19.08 6.43 -27.76
CA LEU A 650 -18.49 6.25 -26.43
C LEU A 650 -17.19 7.06 -26.21
N ARG A 651 -16.82 7.93 -27.15
CA ARG A 651 -15.51 8.62 -27.16
C ARG A 651 -15.52 10.08 -26.70
N HIS A 652 -16.69 10.71 -26.48
CA HIS A 652 -16.76 12.16 -26.22
C HIS A 652 -17.10 12.56 -24.77
N SER A 653 -17.33 11.60 -23.86
CA SER A 653 -17.84 11.93 -22.51
C SER A 653 -16.77 12.14 -21.42
N PHE A 654 -15.49 11.91 -21.71
CA PHE A 654 -14.43 11.90 -20.68
C PHE A 654 -13.66 13.22 -20.51
N ASP A 655 -13.74 14.15 -21.47
CA ASP A 655 -12.92 15.38 -21.45
C ASP A 655 -13.64 16.63 -20.88
N ASP A 656 -14.96 16.59 -20.67
CA ASP A 656 -15.78 17.79 -20.41
C ASP A 656 -15.97 18.15 -18.91
N VAL A 657 -15.53 17.29 -17.98
CA VAL A 657 -15.80 17.48 -16.54
C VAL A 657 -14.80 18.43 -15.87
N ASP A 658 -13.58 18.56 -16.39
CA ASP A 658 -12.53 19.39 -15.77
C ASP A 658 -12.64 20.90 -16.11
N HIS A 659 -13.38 21.28 -17.15
CA HIS A 659 -13.43 22.69 -17.61
C HIS A 659 -14.55 23.54 -17.01
N THR A 660 -15.58 22.96 -16.40
CA THR A 660 -16.82 23.69 -16.05
C THR A 660 -16.80 24.36 -14.67
N VAL A 661 -15.81 24.07 -13.81
CA VAL A 661 -15.81 24.51 -12.39
C VAL A 661 -15.15 25.89 -12.15
N GLN A 662 -14.53 26.53 -13.16
CA GLN A 662 -13.75 27.75 -12.94
C GLN A 662 -14.50 29.10 -13.00
N ASN A 663 -15.79 29.15 -13.34
CA ASN A 663 -16.53 30.42 -13.45
C ASN A 663 -17.79 30.44 -12.56
N ASN A 664 -17.78 31.23 -11.48
CA ASN A 664 -18.90 31.85 -10.71
C ASN A 664 -18.64 31.70 -9.18
N GLY A 665 -18.66 32.72 -8.31
CA GLY A 665 -19.03 34.12 -8.41
C GLY A 665 -18.75 34.85 -7.08
N SER A 666 -18.55 36.17 -7.15
CA SER A 666 -17.93 37.03 -6.12
C SER A 666 -18.91 37.79 -5.20
N VAL A 667 -20.20 37.46 -5.14
CA VAL A 667 -21.20 38.34 -4.47
C VAL A 667 -21.82 37.74 -3.19
N ASN A 668 -21.59 36.46 -2.88
CA ASN A 668 -22.25 35.77 -1.74
C ASN A 668 -21.53 35.88 -0.38
N ASN A 669 -20.34 36.49 -0.32
CA ASN A 669 -19.46 36.35 0.86
C ASN A 669 -19.90 37.16 2.10
N LEU A 670 -20.67 38.24 1.93
CA LEU A 670 -21.05 39.09 3.07
C LEU A 670 -22.23 38.54 3.88
N ALA A 671 -23.21 37.92 3.20
CA ALA A 671 -24.33 37.24 3.86
C ALA A 671 -23.88 35.94 4.54
N LEU A 672 -22.90 35.23 3.93
CA LEU A 672 -22.30 34.03 4.50
C LEU A 672 -21.55 34.32 5.81
N PHE A 673 -20.86 35.46 5.88
CA PHE A 673 -20.12 35.86 7.08
C PHE A 673 -21.04 36.20 8.26
N ALA A 674 -22.14 36.92 8.01
CA ALA A 674 -23.14 37.23 9.03
C ALA A 674 -23.83 35.96 9.57
N PHE A 675 -24.10 34.98 8.70
CA PHE A 675 -24.66 33.69 9.08
C PHE A 675 -23.68 32.86 9.94
N PHE A 676 -22.38 32.89 9.61
CA PHE A 676 -21.34 32.18 10.37
C PHE A 676 -21.21 32.65 11.82
N VAL A 677 -21.37 33.95 12.08
CA VAL A 677 -21.29 34.52 13.44
C VAL A 677 -22.46 34.05 14.32
N VAL A 678 -23.66 33.95 13.75
CA VAL A 678 -24.86 33.48 14.47
C VAL A 678 -24.75 31.99 14.80
N VAL A 679 -24.27 31.16 13.87
CA VAL A 679 -24.08 29.72 14.08
C VAL A 679 -23.01 29.46 15.15
N LEU A 680 -21.92 30.22 15.15
CA LEU A 680 -20.86 30.09 16.16
C LEU A 680 -21.37 30.44 17.57
N MET A 681 -22.21 31.49 17.71
CA MET A 681 -22.82 31.82 18.99
C MET A 681 -23.76 30.73 19.51
N CYS A 682 -24.60 30.15 18.65
CA CYS A 682 -25.49 29.05 19.03
C CYS A 682 -24.71 27.81 19.48
N PHE A 683 -23.60 27.50 18.80
CA PHE A 683 -22.72 26.38 19.17
C PHE A 683 -22.07 26.60 20.55
N CYS A 684 -21.58 27.81 20.83
CA CYS A 684 -21.01 28.13 22.14
C CYS A 684 -22.04 27.98 23.28
N LEU A 685 -23.30 28.38 23.05
CA LEU A 685 -24.39 28.21 24.03
C LEU A 685 -24.75 26.74 24.26
N ALA A 686 -24.77 25.92 23.20
CA ALA A 686 -25.02 24.48 23.31
C ALA A 686 -23.92 23.74 24.10
N VAL A 687 -22.65 24.10 23.88
CA VAL A 687 -21.51 23.54 24.64
C VAL A 687 -21.59 23.95 26.13
N LEU A 688 -22.02 25.17 26.42
CA LEU A 688 -22.20 25.65 27.80
C LEU A 688 -23.34 24.91 28.51
N ALA A 689 -24.46 24.69 27.81
CA ALA A 689 -25.60 23.91 28.32
C ALA A 689 -25.20 22.45 28.58
N TRP A 690 -24.46 21.82 27.66
CA TRP A 690 -23.94 20.46 27.84
C TRP A 690 -23.04 20.33 29.07
N ARG A 691 -22.13 21.30 29.28
CA ARG A 691 -21.27 21.31 30.47
C ARG A 691 -22.07 21.46 31.77
N LEU A 692 -23.12 22.25 31.79
CA LEU A 692 -24.02 22.37 32.95
C LEU A 692 -24.77 21.06 33.23
N ILE A 693 -25.22 20.34 32.19
CA ILE A 693 -25.86 19.03 32.32
C ILE A 693 -24.88 17.97 32.86
N CYS A 694 -23.64 17.95 32.38
CA CYS A 694 -22.61 17.08 32.92
C CYS A 694 -22.33 17.36 34.41
N LEU A 695 -22.26 18.64 34.79
CA LEU A 695 -22.04 19.05 36.18
C LEU A 695 -23.21 18.60 37.10
N ALA A 696 -24.45 18.75 36.63
CA ALA A 696 -25.63 18.27 37.34
C ALA A 696 -25.62 16.75 37.49
N ARG A 697 -25.24 15.99 36.47
CA ARG A 697 -25.08 14.53 36.54
C ARG A 697 -24.01 14.11 37.54
N SER A 698 -22.85 14.79 37.57
CA SER A 698 -21.80 14.51 38.54
C SER A 698 -22.25 14.78 39.99
N LEU A 699 -23.06 15.81 40.21
CA LEU A 699 -23.65 16.09 41.53
C LEU A 699 -24.62 14.99 41.96
N VAL A 700 -25.48 14.50 41.05
CA VAL A 700 -26.42 13.40 41.34
C VAL A 700 -25.68 12.11 41.70
N VAL A 701 -24.64 11.74 40.92
CA VAL A 701 -23.82 10.56 41.19
C VAL A 701 -23.07 10.70 42.52
N GLY A 702 -22.55 11.89 42.82
CA GLY A 702 -21.92 12.19 44.11
C GLY A 702 -22.88 12.02 45.29
N THR A 703 -24.11 12.53 45.17
CA THR A 703 -25.14 12.35 46.21
C THR A 703 -25.57 10.89 46.36
N TRP A 704 -25.64 10.13 45.28
CA TRP A 704 -25.97 8.71 45.34
C TRP A 704 -24.91 7.90 46.09
N HIS A 705 -23.62 8.14 45.81
CA HIS A 705 -22.53 7.49 46.55
C HIS A 705 -22.52 7.86 48.03
N LEU A 706 -22.85 9.11 48.37
CA LEU A 706 -22.96 9.54 49.76
C LEU A 706 -24.11 8.82 50.48
N THR A 707 -25.26 8.66 49.82
CA THR A 707 -26.42 7.93 50.37
C THR A 707 -26.10 6.45 50.59
N VAL A 708 -25.39 5.81 49.65
CA VAL A 708 -24.95 4.40 49.79
C VAL A 708 -23.93 4.25 50.93
N LEU A 709 -23.01 5.21 51.09
CA LEU A 709 -22.06 5.23 52.20
C LEU A 709 -22.74 5.38 53.56
N VAL A 710 -23.73 6.27 53.66
CA VAL A 710 -24.52 6.45 54.89
C VAL A 710 -25.35 5.20 55.20
N TRP A 711 -25.96 4.58 54.19
CA TRP A 711 -26.74 3.35 54.37
C TRP A 711 -25.89 2.19 54.91
N ASN A 712 -24.69 2.00 54.37
CA ASN A 712 -23.75 0.98 54.82
C ASN A 712 -23.12 1.26 56.20
N TYR A 713 -23.26 2.48 56.73
CA TYR A 713 -22.74 2.83 58.05
C TYR A 713 -23.76 2.56 59.17
N PHE A 714 -25.06 2.42 58.84
CA PHE A 714 -26.15 2.26 59.81
C PHE A 714 -26.90 0.91 59.72
N GLY A 715 -26.53 0.03 58.81
CA GLY A 715 -27.02 -1.37 58.72
C GLY A 715 -25.90 -2.35 59.01
#